data_AF-A0A516PVQ9-F1
#
_entry.id   AF-A0A516PVQ9-F1
#
_cell.length_a   1.000
_cell.length_b   1.000
_cell.length_c   1.000
_cell.angle_alpha   90.00
_cell.angle_beta   90.00
_cell.angle_gamma   90.00
#
_symmetry.space_group_name_H-M   'P 1'
#
loop_
_entity.id
_entity.type
_entity.pdbx_description
1 polymer ?
#
loop_
_entity_poly.entity_id
_entity_poly.type
_entity_poly.pdbx_seq_one_letter_code
_entity_poly.pdbx_strand_id
1 'polypeptide(L)'
;MSEESAARPRVTIEELHDQLRAAVDAIETGKQWQSWLDFARRLHRYSFHNLMLIMAQRPDATTVASYNTWKSTRRQVRRGERSIKILAPVTRRVEVTDELGRPKLDPDGHKTVRQHVVGFRPASVFDISQTSGPPIPQPVQPNLLAGSAPAGLWDALANEISERGYRLLRAGDERLGQANGLTVPSQREVVVRDNVDAAQAVKSLAHELAHVLLHVQGESDDEPCRGIREVEAESVAYLTLSARGVVTDAYSFPYVALWAYPIAAVEHVELSEIVSRTGQRVIDAARTIMDAIEPHMAKTSSPSEAAVAVRVTEAAERTSVLRDEAKALALPPDARSILVAIVADSQAFLRQHVTGSWVPNYLAERALLPAVNSHGVGYAPTGWTNLTDHLRSLGYSDEHIEAAGMSTRARTGHLIDRMRDRMTLPVRDERGDVVGFTARVRLDAGDDLPKYVNTPTTLIFHKGDLIYRLAESSTLLRNGHRPVITEGPLDAIAVDLAAQQTGSDLVGLATSGTAFTADHERRLSDVVGTAPIYLAFDGDEAGRKAAERAWSRLVDAGHREVKVADLPSGTDPAALAETNASALVRVLDDAGDAAYVLADRKIAEANIGDDDVDRRLAVFRELATWAERLPLEQRVDFVRHLADGTGMDPVDAAADVAERHPTFLSDGAPGRALCNSAVLASMLDDGASSAQTDQIGAPVAERASHRAEVAG
;
A
#
# COMPACT_ATOMS: atom_id res chain seq x y z
N MET A 1 52.21 4.99 2.14
CA MET A 1 51.34 4.93 3.34
C MET A 1 50.22 5.95 3.15
N SER A 2 48.97 5.60 2.90
CA SER A 2 48.31 4.31 2.75
C SER A 2 47.10 4.53 1.84
N GLU A 3 46.79 3.50 1.07
CA GLU A 3 45.58 3.33 0.27
C GLU A 3 44.35 3.47 1.16
N GLU A 4 43.50 4.47 0.92
CA GLU A 4 42.06 4.38 1.21
C GLU A 4 41.30 5.54 0.53
N SER A 5 41.16 5.46 -0.80
CA SER A 5 40.09 6.17 -1.51
C SER A 5 39.27 5.14 -2.28
N ALA A 6 38.78 4.12 -1.58
CA ALA A 6 37.69 3.30 -2.08
C ALA A 6 36.49 4.24 -2.31
N ALA A 7 36.14 4.45 -3.58
CA ALA A 7 34.91 5.13 -3.95
C ALA A 7 33.75 4.36 -3.32
N ARG A 8 33.14 4.94 -2.28
CA ARG A 8 32.02 4.31 -1.56
C ARG A 8 30.89 4.00 -2.55
N PRO A 9 30.24 2.83 -2.43
CA PRO A 9 29.11 2.49 -3.29
C PRO A 9 28.03 3.58 -3.23
N ARG A 10 27.46 3.90 -4.39
CA ARG A 10 26.35 4.85 -4.47
C ARG A 10 25.12 4.20 -3.86
N VAL A 11 24.53 4.86 -2.87
CA VAL A 11 23.25 4.43 -2.28
C VAL A 11 22.20 4.28 -3.37
N THR A 12 21.58 3.10 -3.47
CA THR A 12 20.60 2.76 -4.50
C THR A 12 19.20 3.30 -4.15
N ILE A 13 18.25 3.20 -5.09
CA ILE A 13 16.86 3.56 -4.80
C ILE A 13 16.24 2.50 -3.89
N GLU A 14 16.57 1.23 -4.13
CA GLU A 14 16.12 0.09 -3.33
C GLU A 14 16.53 0.25 -1.86
N GLU A 15 17.79 0.61 -1.60
CA GLU A 15 18.28 0.84 -0.23
C GLU A 15 17.54 1.99 0.47
N LEU A 16 17.18 3.05 -0.25
CA LEU A 16 16.37 4.14 0.32
C LEU A 16 14.92 3.72 0.53
N HIS A 17 14.35 2.86 -0.31
CA HIS A 17 13.01 2.34 -0.09
C HIS A 17 12.95 1.41 1.12
N ASP A 18 13.96 0.56 1.33
CA ASP A 18 14.02 -0.31 2.51
C ASP A 18 14.25 0.49 3.79
N GLN A 19 15.14 1.48 3.75
CA GLN A 19 15.33 2.41 4.87
C GLN A 19 14.05 3.20 5.19
N LEU A 20 13.31 3.62 4.16
CA LEU A 20 12.04 4.30 4.32
C LEU A 20 11.00 3.37 4.96
N ARG A 21 10.86 2.13 4.47
CA ARG A 21 9.93 1.14 5.02
C ARG A 21 10.20 0.93 6.51
N ALA A 22 11.44 0.65 6.87
CA ALA A 22 11.84 0.47 8.27
C ALA A 22 11.57 1.72 9.14
N ALA A 23 11.76 2.93 8.59
CA ALA A 23 11.48 4.16 9.32
C ALA A 23 9.98 4.40 9.57
N VAL A 24 9.12 3.99 8.62
CA VAL A 24 7.66 4.09 8.77
C VAL A 24 7.12 3.01 9.69
N ASP A 25 7.60 1.77 9.55
CA ASP A 25 7.22 0.64 10.41
C ASP A 25 7.56 0.91 11.88
N ALA A 26 8.61 1.68 12.15
CA ALA A 26 9.00 2.09 13.50
C ALA A 26 8.02 3.09 14.16
N ILE A 27 6.98 3.57 13.48
CA ILE A 27 5.96 4.45 14.05
C ILE A 27 4.76 3.62 14.53
N GLU A 28 4.87 3.08 15.74
CA GLU A 28 3.86 2.20 16.34
C GLU A 28 3.01 2.94 17.38
N THR A 29 3.57 3.99 18.00
CA THR A 29 3.01 4.65 19.18
C THR A 29 2.73 6.14 18.93
N GLY A 30 1.81 6.71 19.70
CA GLY A 30 1.56 8.15 19.70
C GLY A 30 2.81 8.99 20.04
N LYS A 31 3.76 8.44 20.82
CA LYS A 31 5.04 9.10 21.12
C LYS A 31 5.97 9.16 19.91
N GLN A 32 6.02 8.11 19.09
CA GLN A 32 6.80 8.11 17.85
C GLN A 32 6.16 9.04 16.81
N TRP A 33 4.84 9.06 16.72
CA TRP A 33 4.12 10.02 15.89
C TRP A 33 4.40 11.47 16.31
N GLN A 34 4.37 11.75 17.62
CA GLN A 34 4.72 13.06 18.16
C GLN A 34 6.18 13.43 17.89
N SER A 35 7.12 12.49 18.04
CA SER A 35 8.53 12.69 17.70
C SER A 35 8.72 13.04 16.22
N TRP A 36 7.95 12.38 15.34
CA TRP A 36 7.92 12.75 13.93
C TRP A 36 7.35 14.15 13.72
N LEU A 37 6.24 14.52 14.36
CA LEU A 37 5.67 15.88 14.26
C LEU A 37 6.65 16.95 14.76
N ASP A 38 7.38 16.68 15.83
CA ASP A 38 8.43 17.52 16.38
C ASP A 38 9.60 17.73 15.42
N PHE A 39 9.89 16.71 14.62
CA PHE A 39 10.87 16.79 13.55
C PHE A 39 10.30 17.54 12.33
N ALA A 40 9.08 17.18 11.91
CA ALA A 40 8.37 17.72 10.77
C ALA A 40 8.13 19.23 10.89
N ARG A 41 7.84 19.78 12.08
CA ARG A 41 7.62 21.22 12.26
C ARG A 41 8.79 22.08 11.73
N ARG A 42 10.03 21.56 11.77
CA ARG A 42 11.24 22.26 11.31
C ARG A 42 11.49 22.11 9.81
N LEU A 43 10.99 21.05 9.21
CA LEU A 43 11.27 20.63 7.83
C LEU A 43 10.00 20.37 7.01
N HIS A 44 8.86 20.98 7.40
CA HIS A 44 7.51 20.73 6.91
C HIS A 44 7.29 20.95 5.40
N ARG A 45 8.29 21.50 4.69
CA ARG A 45 8.29 21.64 3.22
C ARG A 45 8.75 20.37 2.49
N TYR A 46 9.33 19.41 3.20
CA TYR A 46 9.65 18.08 2.65
C TYR A 46 8.42 17.15 2.74
N SER A 47 8.32 16.20 1.80
CA SER A 47 7.30 15.15 1.87
C SER A 47 7.49 14.25 3.09
N PHE A 48 6.43 13.56 3.50
CA PHE A 48 6.48 12.61 4.62
C PHE A 48 7.64 11.61 4.49
N HIS A 49 7.79 10.99 3.31
CA HIS A 49 8.87 10.05 3.05
C HIS A 49 10.27 10.66 3.14
N ASN A 50 10.45 11.90 2.66
CA ASN A 50 11.75 12.56 2.79
C ASN A 50 12.02 12.99 4.23
N LEU A 51 11.00 13.38 5.00
CA LEU A 51 11.13 13.61 6.43
C LEU A 51 11.57 12.34 7.17
N MET A 52 10.96 11.20 6.87
CA MET A 52 11.37 9.89 7.40
C MET A 52 12.82 9.55 7.08
N LEU A 53 13.22 9.71 5.81
CA LEU A 53 14.60 9.45 5.40
C LEU A 53 15.61 10.38 6.08
N ILE A 54 15.29 11.68 6.19
CA ILE A 54 16.17 12.64 6.88
C ILE A 54 16.24 12.30 8.37
N MET A 55 15.10 12.05 9.03
CA MET A 55 15.05 11.72 10.46
C MET A 55 15.83 10.45 10.78
N ALA A 56 15.70 9.40 9.96
CA ALA A 56 16.41 8.14 10.13
C ALA A 56 17.95 8.27 9.98
N GLN A 57 18.42 9.21 9.15
CA GLN A 57 19.85 9.46 8.94
C GLN A 57 20.42 10.53 9.89
N ARG A 58 19.58 11.48 10.30
CA ARG A 58 19.96 12.65 11.08
C ARG A 58 18.76 13.21 11.86
N PRO A 59 18.43 12.63 13.02
CA PRO A 59 17.26 13.04 13.83
C PRO A 59 17.39 14.45 14.42
N ASP A 60 18.61 14.99 14.50
CA ASP A 60 18.93 16.35 14.96
C ASP A 60 18.92 17.40 13.83
N ALA A 61 18.52 17.03 12.60
CA ALA A 61 18.48 17.97 11.48
C ALA A 61 17.51 19.15 11.76
N THR A 62 17.94 20.35 11.38
CA THR A 62 17.21 21.61 11.65
C THR A 62 16.93 22.41 10.39
N THR A 63 17.86 22.42 9.44
CA THR A 63 17.65 23.05 8.14
C THR A 63 18.42 22.27 7.11
N VAL A 64 17.73 21.68 6.15
CA VAL A 64 18.32 20.75 5.18
C VAL A 64 18.15 21.30 3.78
N ALA A 65 19.24 21.35 3.01
CA ALA A 65 19.21 21.79 1.62
C ALA A 65 20.29 21.10 0.77
N SER A 66 20.14 21.20 -0.56
CA SER A 66 21.15 20.70 -1.49
C SER A 66 22.45 21.50 -1.39
N TYR A 67 23.57 20.91 -1.83
CA TYR A 67 24.86 21.61 -1.89
C TYR A 67 24.78 22.94 -2.66
N ASN A 68 24.11 22.94 -3.82
CA ASN A 68 23.97 24.13 -4.66
C ASN A 68 23.11 25.19 -3.98
N THR A 69 22.08 24.77 -3.25
CA THR A 69 21.24 25.66 -2.45
C THR A 69 22.06 26.33 -1.35
N TRP A 70 22.86 25.58 -0.59
CA TRP A 70 23.76 26.16 0.41
C TRP A 70 24.75 27.15 -0.20
N LYS A 71 25.36 26.78 -1.33
CA LYS A 71 26.26 27.66 -2.08
C LYS A 71 25.59 28.98 -2.48
N SER A 72 24.33 28.94 -2.91
CA SER A 72 23.56 30.14 -3.27
C SER A 72 23.29 31.06 -2.07
N THR A 73 23.19 30.49 -0.86
CA THR A 73 23.05 31.24 0.41
C THR A 73 24.39 31.70 0.99
N ARG A 74 25.49 31.62 0.21
CA ARG A 74 26.87 31.93 0.63
C ARG A 74 27.39 31.03 1.78
N ARG A 75 26.83 29.83 1.92
CA ARG A 75 27.32 28.80 2.85
C ARG A 75 28.00 27.68 2.07
N GLN A 76 28.98 27.03 2.69
CA GLN A 76 29.79 25.97 2.09
C GLN A 76 29.70 24.71 2.94
N VAL A 77 29.37 23.57 2.34
CA VAL A 77 29.46 22.27 3.03
C VAL A 77 30.92 21.99 3.39
N ARG A 78 31.17 21.65 4.67
CA ARG A 78 32.51 21.39 5.19
C ARG A 78 33.09 20.12 4.58
N ARG A 79 34.40 20.09 4.38
CA ARG A 79 35.09 18.94 3.79
C ARG A 79 34.95 17.73 4.72
N GLY A 80 34.55 16.58 4.18
CA GLY A 80 34.40 15.32 4.93
C GLY A 80 33.00 15.05 5.47
N GLU A 81 32.07 16.00 5.36
CA GLU A 81 30.69 15.84 5.80
C GLU A 81 29.94 14.76 5.02
N ARG A 82 29.17 13.93 5.74
CA ARG A 82 28.34 12.87 5.13
C ARG A 82 27.04 13.48 4.62
N SER A 83 26.70 13.26 3.35
CA SER A 83 25.41 13.70 2.80
C SER A 83 24.26 12.88 3.35
N ILE A 84 23.14 13.54 3.63
CA ILE A 84 21.84 12.91 3.88
C ILE A 84 21.21 12.56 2.53
N LYS A 85 20.65 11.36 2.39
CA LYS A 85 20.02 10.88 1.16
C LYS A 85 18.51 11.08 1.19
N ILE A 86 17.97 11.66 0.12
CA ILE A 86 16.53 11.85 -0.08
C ILE A 86 16.11 11.36 -1.47
N LEU A 87 14.81 11.20 -1.67
CA LEU A 87 14.21 10.93 -2.97
C LEU A 87 13.86 12.25 -3.66
N ALA A 88 14.55 12.55 -4.76
CA ALA A 88 14.26 13.71 -5.60
C ALA A 88 13.51 13.30 -6.87
N PRO A 89 12.45 14.03 -7.27
CA PRO A 89 11.75 13.73 -8.51
C PRO A 89 12.65 13.97 -9.71
N VAL A 90 12.50 13.11 -10.72
CA VAL A 90 13.03 13.30 -12.06
C VAL A 90 11.88 13.84 -12.90
N THR A 91 11.94 15.10 -13.29
CA THR A 91 10.88 15.75 -14.09
C THR A 91 11.29 15.89 -15.55
N ARG A 92 10.36 15.65 -16.46
CA ARG A 92 10.48 15.89 -17.90
C ARG A 92 9.52 16.98 -18.34
N ARG A 93 9.91 17.81 -19.31
CA ARG A 93 8.99 18.75 -19.96
C ARG A 93 8.16 18.02 -21.02
N VAL A 94 6.85 18.13 -20.93
CA VAL A 94 5.86 17.54 -21.84
C VAL A 94 5.05 18.67 -22.46
N GLU A 95 4.85 18.66 -23.76
CA GLU A 95 4.01 19.64 -24.45
C GLU A 95 2.53 19.40 -24.07
N VAL A 96 1.83 20.46 -23.69
CA VAL A 96 0.39 20.41 -23.40
C VAL A 96 -0.33 20.41 -24.73
N THR A 97 -1.17 19.40 -24.98
CA THR A 97 -1.97 19.30 -26.21
C THR A 97 -3.44 19.64 -25.94
N ASP A 98 -4.15 20.10 -26.97
CA ASP A 98 -5.61 20.23 -26.96
C ASP A 98 -6.31 18.87 -27.13
N GLU A 99 -7.65 18.86 -27.08
CA GLU A 99 -8.51 17.67 -27.24
C GLU A 99 -8.34 16.97 -28.60
N LEU A 100 -7.69 17.62 -29.57
CA LEU A 100 -7.40 17.12 -30.91
C LEU A 100 -5.92 16.76 -31.10
N GLY A 101 -5.13 16.73 -30.01
CA GLY A 101 -3.72 16.34 -30.01
C GLY A 101 -2.74 17.41 -30.51
N ARG A 102 -3.17 18.66 -30.70
CA ARG A 102 -2.31 19.74 -31.20
C ARG A 102 -1.63 20.49 -30.05
N PRO A 103 -0.38 20.98 -30.21
CA PRO A 103 0.30 21.73 -29.16
C PRO A 103 -0.49 22.99 -28.78
N LYS A 104 -0.87 23.10 -27.51
CA LYS A 104 -1.49 24.29 -26.94
C LYS A 104 -0.46 25.40 -26.89
N LEU A 105 -0.71 26.51 -27.56
CA LEU A 105 0.17 27.67 -27.55
C LEU A 105 -0.18 28.60 -26.39
N ASP A 106 0.83 29.21 -25.79
CA ASP A 106 0.66 30.31 -24.84
C ASP A 106 0.30 31.61 -25.58
N PRO A 107 -0.07 32.70 -24.87
CA PRO A 107 -0.45 33.97 -25.49
C PRO A 107 0.63 34.58 -26.39
N ASP A 108 1.89 34.18 -26.22
CA ASP A 108 3.04 34.66 -26.99
C ASP A 108 3.36 33.75 -28.20
N GLY A 109 2.55 32.70 -28.42
CA GLY A 109 2.69 31.78 -29.54
C GLY A 109 3.71 30.66 -29.33
N HIS A 110 4.22 30.48 -28.11
CA HIS A 110 5.11 29.38 -27.75
C HIS A 110 4.33 28.16 -27.28
N LYS A 111 4.89 26.96 -27.47
CA LYS A 111 4.26 25.73 -26.99
C LYS A 111 4.20 25.73 -25.46
N THR A 112 3.00 25.56 -24.93
CA THR A 112 2.78 25.40 -23.50
C THR A 112 3.39 24.06 -23.08
N VAL A 113 4.33 24.10 -22.14
CA VAL A 113 5.00 22.91 -21.60
C VAL A 113 4.66 22.75 -20.13
N ARG A 114 4.28 21.53 -19.75
CA ARG A 114 4.08 21.11 -18.37
C ARG A 114 5.27 20.25 -17.92
N GLN A 115 5.68 20.36 -16.67
CA GLN A 115 6.62 19.40 -16.11
C GLN A 115 5.88 18.15 -15.65
N HIS A 116 6.39 16.97 -15.92
CA HIS A 116 5.82 15.67 -15.56
C HIS A 116 6.87 14.84 -14.82
N VAL A 117 6.54 14.26 -13.67
CA VAL A 117 7.47 13.40 -12.94
C VAL A 117 7.53 12.04 -13.63
N VAL A 118 8.73 11.64 -14.05
CA VAL A 118 8.99 10.36 -14.74
C VAL A 118 9.69 9.33 -13.84
N GLY A 119 9.98 9.68 -12.59
CA GLY A 119 10.59 8.79 -11.61
C GLY A 119 11.22 9.55 -10.45
N PHE A 120 11.94 8.82 -9.59
CA PHE A 120 12.68 9.38 -8.46
C PHE A 120 14.13 8.91 -8.51
N ARG A 121 15.03 9.72 -7.95
CA ARG A 121 16.46 9.36 -7.83
C ARG A 121 17.00 9.73 -6.45
N PRO A 122 18.02 9.02 -5.96
CA PRO A 122 18.73 9.43 -4.76
C PRO A 122 19.39 10.80 -4.99
N ALA A 123 19.14 11.73 -4.08
CA ALA A 123 19.78 13.04 -4.06
C ALA A 123 20.47 13.27 -2.72
N SER A 124 21.58 14.00 -2.76
CA SER A 124 22.36 14.38 -1.58
C SER A 124 21.93 15.76 -1.09
N VAL A 125 21.54 15.84 0.17
CA VAL A 125 21.31 17.08 0.91
C VAL A 125 22.16 17.12 2.17
N PHE A 126 22.28 18.30 2.77
CA PHE A 126 23.12 18.55 3.94
C PHE A 126 22.35 19.42 4.93
N ASP A 127 22.52 19.14 6.21
CA ASP A 127 22.03 20.01 7.28
C ASP A 127 22.93 21.25 7.44
N ILE A 128 22.37 22.36 7.93
CA ILE A 128 23.11 23.60 8.19
C ILE A 128 24.33 23.38 9.08
N SER A 129 24.27 22.50 10.08
CA SER A 129 25.39 22.16 10.97
C SER A 129 26.62 21.66 10.21
N GLN A 130 26.41 21.08 9.03
CA GLN A 130 27.43 20.56 8.12
C GLN A 130 28.05 21.65 7.24
N THR A 131 27.65 22.90 7.41
CA THR A 131 28.10 24.02 6.59
C THR A 131 28.86 25.07 7.39
N SER A 132 29.72 25.82 6.72
CA SER A 132 30.32 27.07 7.21
C SER A 132 29.80 28.25 6.39
N GLY A 133 29.58 29.38 7.04
CA GLY A 133 29.09 30.59 6.38
C GLY A 133 28.23 31.46 7.31
N PRO A 134 27.70 32.59 6.79
CA PRO A 134 26.92 33.55 7.58
C PRO A 134 25.67 32.90 8.18
N PRO A 135 25.28 33.24 9.41
CA PRO A 135 24.09 32.68 10.06
C PRO A 135 22.85 32.91 9.18
N ILE A 136 21.99 31.90 9.08
CA ILE A 136 20.67 32.05 8.47
C ILE A 136 19.63 32.21 9.60
N PRO A 137 18.50 32.88 9.34
CA PRO A 137 17.39 32.93 10.29
C PRO A 137 17.04 31.52 10.75
N GLN A 138 17.09 31.27 12.06
CA GLN A 138 16.66 30.00 12.62
C GLN A 138 15.12 29.97 12.66
N PRO A 139 14.48 28.80 12.46
CA PRO A 139 13.05 28.67 12.69
C PRO A 139 12.70 29.16 14.10
N VAL A 140 11.59 29.88 14.23
CA VAL A 140 11.11 30.39 15.53
C VAL A 140 10.99 29.21 16.49
N GLN A 141 11.68 29.27 17.63
CA GLN A 141 11.48 28.26 18.67
C GLN A 141 10.14 28.53 19.35
N PRO A 142 9.30 27.50 19.53
CA PRO A 142 8.04 27.69 20.19
C PRO A 142 8.24 28.06 21.66
N ASN A 143 7.49 29.08 22.08
CA ASN A 143 7.33 29.41 23.47
C ASN A 143 6.01 28.80 23.95
N LEU A 144 6.01 28.24 25.14
CA LEU A 144 4.78 27.78 25.78
C LEU A 144 3.92 29.02 26.06
N LEU A 145 2.81 29.16 25.33
CA LEU A 145 1.91 30.31 25.47
C LEU A 145 0.75 29.90 26.36
N ALA A 146 0.85 30.21 27.64
CA ALA A 146 -0.28 30.09 28.57
C ALA A 146 -1.19 31.34 28.41
N GLY A 147 -2.33 31.19 27.72
CA GLY A 147 -3.43 32.15 27.75
C GLY A 147 -3.47 33.25 26.68
N SER A 148 -2.44 33.40 25.83
CA SER A 148 -2.39 34.43 24.77
C SER A 148 -2.00 33.84 23.41
N ALA A 149 -2.60 34.30 22.31
CA ALA A 149 -2.20 33.93 20.95
C ALA A 149 -1.41 35.05 20.24
N PRO A 150 -0.53 34.73 19.27
CA PRO A 150 0.12 35.72 18.42
C PRO A 150 -0.88 36.66 17.74
N ALA A 151 -0.52 37.94 17.65
CA ALA A 151 -1.37 38.95 17.04
C ALA A 151 -1.67 38.62 15.57
N GLY A 152 -2.96 38.68 15.18
CA GLY A 152 -3.44 38.40 13.83
C GLY A 152 -3.62 36.92 13.49
N LEU A 153 -3.14 35.98 14.32
CA LEU A 153 -3.25 34.54 14.02
C LEU A 153 -4.70 34.06 13.96
N TRP A 154 -5.54 34.53 14.90
CA TRP A 154 -6.98 34.26 14.88
C TRP A 154 -7.62 34.77 13.58
N ASP A 155 -7.36 36.02 13.22
CA ASP A 155 -7.99 36.66 12.06
C ASP A 155 -7.58 35.98 10.75
N ALA A 156 -6.31 35.57 10.60
CA ALA A 156 -5.87 34.87 9.40
C ALA A 156 -6.50 33.48 9.26
N LEU A 157 -6.61 32.72 10.35
CA LEU A 157 -7.31 31.42 10.33
C LEU A 157 -8.82 31.61 10.06
N ALA A 158 -9.43 32.64 10.63
CA ALA A 158 -10.84 32.96 10.38
C ALA A 158 -11.11 33.38 8.93
N ASN A 159 -10.17 34.10 8.31
CA ASN A 159 -10.23 34.45 6.89
C ASN A 159 -10.20 33.19 6.03
N GLU A 160 -9.29 32.24 6.31
CA GLU A 160 -9.23 30.97 5.56
C GLU A 160 -10.53 30.18 5.61
N ILE A 161 -11.18 30.11 6.78
CA ILE A 161 -12.51 29.48 6.92
C ILE A 161 -13.52 30.17 6.02
N SER A 162 -13.50 31.50 6.00
CA SER A 162 -14.43 32.33 5.22
C SER A 162 -14.18 32.21 3.71
N GLU A 163 -12.92 32.20 3.25
CA GLU A 163 -12.55 32.00 1.85
C GLU A 163 -12.98 30.63 1.32
N ARG A 164 -12.99 29.63 2.20
CA ARG A 164 -13.50 28.28 1.91
C ARG A 164 -15.02 28.18 1.97
N GLY A 165 -15.70 29.30 2.23
CA GLY A 165 -17.16 29.41 2.19
C GLY A 165 -17.85 28.94 3.46
N TYR A 166 -17.14 28.87 4.59
CA TYR A 166 -17.69 28.54 5.91
C TYR A 166 -17.91 29.80 6.75
N ARG A 167 -18.96 29.79 7.57
CA ARG A 167 -19.26 30.83 8.53
C ARG A 167 -18.66 30.48 9.89
N LEU A 168 -17.78 31.33 10.40
CA LEU A 168 -17.22 31.19 11.75
C LEU A 168 -18.17 31.77 12.82
N LEU A 169 -18.46 31.00 13.86
CA LEU A 169 -19.31 31.36 14.98
C LEU A 169 -18.59 31.13 16.33
N ARG A 170 -19.04 31.85 17.36
CA ARG A 170 -18.62 31.67 18.75
C ARG A 170 -19.83 31.28 19.60
N ALA A 171 -19.70 30.25 20.44
CA ALA A 171 -20.80 29.75 21.28
C ALA A 171 -20.31 29.07 22.57
N GLY A 172 -21.18 28.94 23.57
CA GLY A 172 -20.93 28.24 24.83
C GLY A 172 -21.48 26.80 24.88
N ASP A 173 -21.65 26.27 26.10
CA ASP A 173 -21.98 24.85 26.37
C ASP A 173 -23.24 24.34 25.67
N GLU A 174 -24.26 25.19 25.51
CA GLU A 174 -25.55 24.83 24.92
C GLU A 174 -25.41 24.26 23.49
N ARG A 175 -24.37 24.67 22.76
CA ARG A 175 -24.13 24.25 21.38
C ARG A 175 -22.98 23.27 21.22
N LEU A 176 -21.98 23.31 22.11
CA LEU A 176 -20.73 22.56 21.98
C LEU A 176 -20.59 21.40 22.96
N GLY A 177 -21.43 21.31 24.00
CA GLY A 177 -21.28 20.31 25.04
C GLY A 177 -19.90 20.40 25.71
N GLN A 178 -19.09 19.35 25.60
CA GLN A 178 -17.71 19.31 26.11
C GLN A 178 -16.65 19.71 25.07
N ALA A 179 -17.02 19.89 23.79
CA ALA A 179 -16.06 20.20 22.73
C ALA A 179 -15.61 21.66 22.78
N ASN A 180 -14.39 21.94 22.31
CA ASN A 180 -13.87 23.31 22.20
C ASN A 180 -14.06 23.91 20.79
N GLY A 181 -14.38 23.08 19.81
CA GLY A 181 -14.73 23.45 18.46
C GLY A 181 -15.70 22.43 17.85
N LEU A 182 -16.38 22.82 16.78
CA LEU A 182 -17.25 21.96 16.00
C LEU A 182 -17.38 22.50 14.57
N THR A 183 -17.01 21.68 13.59
CA THR A 183 -17.29 21.91 12.17
C THR A 183 -18.61 21.23 11.80
N VAL A 184 -19.52 21.97 11.16
CA VAL A 184 -20.81 21.49 10.66
C VAL A 184 -20.87 21.70 9.14
N PRO A 185 -20.34 20.75 8.33
CA PRO A 185 -20.23 20.91 6.88
C PRO A 185 -21.56 21.15 6.17
N SER A 186 -22.62 20.47 6.61
CA SER A 186 -23.96 20.59 6.04
C SER A 186 -24.54 22.00 6.13
N GLN A 187 -24.13 22.76 7.15
CA GLN A 187 -24.53 24.16 7.36
C GLN A 187 -23.46 25.14 6.88
N ARG A 188 -22.29 24.63 6.48
CA ARG A 188 -21.06 25.41 6.24
C ARG A 188 -20.75 26.31 7.43
N GLU A 189 -20.74 25.75 8.63
CA GLU A 189 -20.43 26.48 9.86
C GLU A 189 -19.23 25.88 10.57
N VAL A 190 -18.40 26.75 11.15
CA VAL A 190 -17.37 26.39 12.12
C VAL A 190 -17.71 27.12 13.41
N VAL A 191 -17.80 26.40 14.52
CA VAL A 191 -18.11 26.96 15.83
C VAL A 191 -16.91 26.77 16.74
N VAL A 192 -16.42 27.84 17.36
CA VAL A 192 -15.35 27.77 18.38
C VAL A 192 -15.90 28.28 19.71
N ARG A 193 -15.50 27.61 20.79
CA ARG A 193 -15.94 27.95 22.15
C ARG A 193 -15.63 29.40 22.51
N ASP A 194 -16.60 30.10 23.09
CA ASP A 194 -16.46 31.52 23.44
C ASP A 194 -15.75 31.77 24.78
N ASN A 195 -15.83 30.83 25.71
CA ASN A 195 -15.33 30.92 27.09
C ASN A 195 -13.95 30.26 27.33
N VAL A 196 -13.09 30.23 26.32
CA VAL A 196 -11.69 29.76 26.42
C VAL A 196 -10.71 30.89 26.15
N ASP A 197 -9.48 30.75 26.66
CA ASP A 197 -8.42 31.72 26.40
C ASP A 197 -8.03 31.77 24.91
N ALA A 198 -7.26 32.80 24.53
CA ALA A 198 -6.93 33.05 23.13
C ALA A 198 -6.07 31.94 22.51
N ALA A 199 -5.17 31.31 23.28
CA ALA A 199 -4.33 30.23 22.79
C ALA A 199 -5.16 28.98 22.51
N GLN A 200 -6.08 28.62 23.41
CA GLN A 200 -7.00 27.52 23.24
C GLN A 200 -8.00 27.78 22.10
N ALA A 201 -8.50 29.01 21.97
CA ALA A 201 -9.38 29.39 20.87
C ALA A 201 -8.70 29.22 19.51
N VAL A 202 -7.46 29.68 19.36
CA VAL A 202 -6.68 29.53 18.12
C VAL A 202 -6.34 28.07 17.85
N LYS A 203 -6.06 27.26 18.88
CA LYS A 203 -5.92 25.80 18.74
C LYS A 203 -7.16 25.19 18.12
N SER A 204 -8.33 25.43 18.73
CA SER A 204 -9.59 24.91 18.25
C SER A 204 -9.87 25.39 16.83
N LEU A 205 -9.64 26.66 16.52
CA LEU A 205 -9.85 27.19 15.17
C LEU A 205 -8.96 26.53 14.12
N ALA A 206 -7.68 26.27 14.43
CA ALA A 206 -6.77 25.58 13.52
C ALA A 206 -7.17 24.11 13.31
N HIS A 207 -7.66 23.44 14.36
CA HIS A 207 -8.19 22.07 14.29
C HIS A 207 -9.44 22.02 13.39
N GLU A 208 -10.41 22.92 13.59
CA GLU A 208 -11.61 22.97 12.76
C GLU A 208 -11.30 23.34 11.30
N LEU A 209 -10.36 24.25 11.04
CA LEU A 209 -9.91 24.55 9.68
C LEU A 209 -9.28 23.31 9.01
N ALA A 210 -8.58 22.45 9.76
CA ALA A 210 -8.05 21.21 9.23
C ALA A 210 -9.18 20.25 8.79
N HIS A 211 -10.28 20.15 9.55
CA HIS A 211 -11.47 19.43 9.12
C HIS A 211 -12.07 20.02 7.85
N VAL A 212 -12.21 21.35 7.77
CA VAL A 212 -12.72 22.02 6.54
C VAL A 212 -11.85 21.70 5.32
N LEU A 213 -10.54 21.58 5.48
CA LEU A 213 -9.60 21.34 4.39
C LEU A 213 -9.54 19.88 3.95
N LEU A 214 -9.55 18.95 4.91
CA LEU A 214 -9.30 17.53 4.65
C LEU A 214 -10.60 16.71 4.52
N HIS A 215 -11.71 17.13 5.14
CA HIS A 215 -12.88 16.27 5.38
C HIS A 215 -14.17 16.95 4.88
N VAL A 216 -14.77 16.44 3.79
CA VAL A 216 -16.05 16.92 3.22
C VAL A 216 -17.13 15.84 3.33
N GLN A 217 -18.39 16.18 3.60
CA GLN A 217 -19.45 15.16 3.75
C GLN A 217 -20.01 14.60 2.43
N GLY A 218 -20.25 13.27 2.49
CA GLY A 218 -20.59 12.32 1.42
C GLY A 218 -20.05 10.92 1.74
N GLU A 219 -19.00 10.84 2.56
CA GLU A 219 -18.44 9.63 3.15
C GLU A 219 -19.09 9.34 4.52
N SER A 220 -19.41 8.07 4.78
CA SER A 220 -20.10 7.55 5.98
C SER A 220 -19.46 8.01 7.31
N ASP A 221 -20.31 8.15 8.34
CA ASP A 221 -19.90 8.35 9.75
C ASP A 221 -19.43 7.02 10.37
N ASP A 222 -18.51 6.32 9.69
CA ASP A 222 -17.92 5.09 10.20
C ASP A 222 -16.92 5.42 11.31
N GLU A 223 -17.03 4.73 12.45
CA GLU A 223 -16.22 4.93 13.65
C GLU A 223 -14.68 4.82 13.43
N PRO A 224 -14.17 3.93 12.53
CA PRO A 224 -12.75 3.91 12.13
C PRO A 224 -12.28 5.21 11.48
N CYS A 225 -13.09 5.79 10.59
CA CYS A 225 -12.77 7.01 9.87
C CYS A 225 -12.77 8.24 10.78
N ARG A 226 -13.52 8.22 11.88
CA ARG A 226 -13.49 9.29 12.88
C ARG A 226 -12.12 9.40 13.55
N GLY A 227 -11.51 8.27 13.94
CA GLY A 227 -10.21 8.27 14.64
C GLY A 227 -9.08 8.90 13.82
N ILE A 228 -8.96 8.55 12.54
CA ILE A 228 -7.96 9.15 11.64
C ILE A 228 -8.23 10.63 11.37
N ARG A 229 -9.51 11.01 11.22
CA ARG A 229 -9.92 12.39 10.96
C ARG A 229 -9.49 13.32 12.09
N GLU A 230 -9.63 12.88 13.33
CA GLU A 230 -9.19 13.58 14.55
C GLU A 230 -7.66 13.64 14.65
N VAL A 231 -6.96 12.53 14.36
CA VAL A 231 -5.48 12.50 14.35
C VAL A 231 -4.93 13.47 13.32
N GLU A 232 -5.53 13.54 12.13
CA GLU A 232 -5.11 14.45 11.08
C GLU A 232 -5.36 15.90 11.45
N ALA A 233 -6.56 16.22 11.93
CA ALA A 233 -6.91 17.58 12.33
C ALA A 233 -6.01 18.07 13.48
N GLU A 234 -5.80 17.23 14.49
CA GLU A 234 -4.93 17.55 15.62
C GLU A 234 -3.46 17.68 15.19
N SER A 235 -2.98 16.86 14.25
CA SER A 235 -1.61 16.92 13.72
C SER A 235 -1.39 18.17 12.85
N VAL A 236 -2.37 18.55 12.04
CA VAL A 236 -2.32 19.76 11.21
C VAL A 236 -2.34 21.01 12.09
N ALA A 237 -3.20 21.05 13.11
CA ALA A 237 -3.21 22.11 14.11
C ALA A 237 -1.85 22.20 14.82
N TYR A 238 -1.30 21.08 15.26
CA TYR A 238 0.01 21.02 15.91
C TYR A 238 1.11 21.65 15.03
N LEU A 239 1.23 21.23 13.77
CA LEU A 239 2.26 21.74 12.86
C LEU A 239 2.08 23.23 12.56
N THR A 240 0.85 23.65 12.27
CA THR A 240 0.51 25.04 11.93
C THR A 240 0.83 25.99 13.08
N LEU A 241 0.44 25.63 14.30
CA LEU A 241 0.65 26.44 15.49
C LEU A 241 2.12 26.43 15.95
N SER A 242 2.77 25.26 15.91
CA SER A 242 4.18 25.13 16.27
C SER A 242 5.10 25.94 15.35
N ALA A 243 4.78 26.03 14.05
CA ALA A 243 5.51 26.87 13.10
C ALA A 243 5.43 28.38 13.42
N ARG A 244 4.40 28.79 14.18
CA ARG A 244 4.17 30.18 14.64
C ARG A 244 4.59 30.41 16.09
N GLY A 245 5.27 29.43 16.68
CA GLY A 245 5.77 29.49 18.04
C GLY A 245 4.70 29.36 19.12
N VAL A 246 3.52 28.82 18.79
CA VAL A 246 2.43 28.52 19.73
C VAL A 246 2.50 27.04 20.09
N VAL A 247 2.79 26.72 21.35
CA VAL A 247 2.63 25.37 21.90
C VAL A 247 1.59 25.42 23.01
N THR A 248 0.60 24.54 22.93
CA THR A 248 -0.47 24.36 23.91
C THR A 248 -0.29 23.02 24.62
N ASP A 249 -0.58 22.96 25.90
CA ASP A 249 -0.09 21.92 26.83
C ASP A 249 -0.82 20.56 26.76
N ALA A 250 -1.49 20.23 25.67
CA ALA A 250 -2.38 19.07 25.61
C ALA A 250 -2.53 18.48 24.20
N TYR A 251 -1.42 18.12 23.55
CA TYR A 251 -1.48 17.24 22.39
C TYR A 251 -1.18 15.81 22.84
N SER A 252 -2.21 14.97 22.85
CA SER A 252 -2.08 13.53 23.10
C SER A 252 -2.56 12.81 21.84
N PHE A 253 -1.62 12.26 21.07
CA PHE A 253 -1.96 11.48 19.90
C PHE A 253 -2.30 10.04 20.31
N PRO A 254 -3.47 9.50 19.90
CA PRO A 254 -3.80 8.11 20.15
C PRO A 254 -2.76 7.18 19.52
N TYR A 255 -2.61 5.99 20.10
CA TYR A 255 -1.72 4.95 19.60
C TYR A 255 -2.02 4.66 18.12
N VAL A 256 -0.98 4.45 17.31
CA VAL A 256 -1.14 4.33 15.84
C VAL A 256 -2.08 3.18 15.49
N ALA A 257 -1.98 2.05 16.20
CA ALA A 257 -2.90 0.94 15.97
C ALA A 257 -4.37 1.25 16.33
N LEU A 258 -4.69 2.29 17.10
CA LEU A 258 -6.10 2.60 17.40
C LEU A 258 -6.84 3.27 16.24
N TRP A 259 -6.12 3.95 15.34
CA TRP A 259 -6.72 4.65 14.20
C TRP A 259 -6.26 4.10 12.86
N ALA A 260 -5.04 3.57 12.76
CA ALA A 260 -4.51 3.04 11.52
C ALA A 260 -4.84 1.55 11.32
N TYR A 261 -4.93 0.74 12.39
CA TYR A 261 -5.20 -0.71 12.26
C TYR A 261 -6.62 -1.02 11.76
N PRO A 262 -7.70 -0.40 12.28
CA PRO A 262 -9.04 -0.66 11.78
C PRO A 262 -9.22 -0.23 10.32
N ILE A 263 -8.52 0.82 9.90
CA ILE A 263 -8.57 1.32 8.51
C ILE A 263 -7.67 0.49 7.60
N ALA A 264 -6.49 0.06 8.05
CA ALA A 264 -5.67 -0.90 7.33
C ALA A 264 -6.45 -2.22 7.10
N ALA A 265 -7.27 -2.60 8.09
CA ALA A 265 -8.18 -3.74 7.98
C ALA A 265 -9.35 -3.48 7.00
N VAL A 266 -9.96 -2.28 6.97
CA VAL A 266 -11.08 -1.94 6.06
C VAL A 266 -10.62 -1.62 4.63
N GLU A 267 -9.50 -0.93 4.46
CA GLU A 267 -8.93 -0.55 3.15
C GLU A 267 -7.97 -1.63 2.60
N HIS A 268 -7.70 -2.69 3.36
CA HIS A 268 -6.79 -3.80 3.04
C HIS A 268 -5.39 -3.38 2.57
N VAL A 269 -4.83 -2.35 3.20
CA VAL A 269 -3.46 -1.87 2.95
C VAL A 269 -2.58 -2.09 4.18
N GLU A 270 -1.26 -2.10 4.00
CA GLU A 270 -0.33 -2.22 5.12
C GLU A 270 -0.50 -1.04 6.10
N LEU A 271 -0.26 -1.28 7.40
CA LEU A 271 -0.33 -0.24 8.42
C LEU A 271 0.57 0.95 8.05
N SER A 272 1.78 0.67 7.55
CA SER A 272 2.73 1.68 7.10
C SER A 272 2.24 2.49 5.90
N GLU A 273 1.32 1.95 5.09
CA GLU A 273 0.69 2.70 4.00
C GLU A 273 -0.39 3.66 4.54
N ILE A 274 -1.20 3.26 5.51
CA ILE A 274 -2.12 4.17 6.21
C ILE A 274 -1.34 5.28 6.90
N VAL A 275 -0.29 4.94 7.65
CA VAL A 275 0.59 5.91 8.32
C VAL A 275 1.23 6.86 7.31
N SER A 276 1.71 6.35 6.18
CA SER A 276 2.32 7.17 5.12
C SER A 276 1.34 8.12 4.44
N ARG A 277 0.13 7.63 4.10
CA ARG A 277 -0.93 8.47 3.50
C ARG A 277 -1.41 9.54 4.47
N THR A 278 -1.65 9.15 5.73
CA THR A 278 -2.03 10.07 6.81
C THR A 278 -0.97 11.14 7.02
N GLY A 279 0.29 10.74 7.16
CA GLY A 279 1.41 11.66 7.34
C GLY A 279 1.60 12.60 6.15
N GLN A 280 1.36 12.11 4.92
CA GLN A 280 1.42 12.94 3.72
C GLN A 280 0.26 13.95 3.67
N ARG A 281 -0.99 13.54 3.95
CA ARG A 281 -2.16 14.44 4.03
C ARG A 281 -1.96 15.52 5.08
N VAL A 282 -1.45 15.16 6.26
CA VAL A 282 -1.12 16.10 7.34
C VAL A 282 -0.12 17.15 6.88
N ILE A 283 0.97 16.75 6.23
CA ILE A 283 2.01 17.68 5.74
C ILE A 283 1.44 18.62 4.66
N ASP A 284 0.65 18.09 3.73
CA ASP A 284 0.09 18.87 2.63
C ASP A 284 -0.97 19.86 3.12
N ALA A 285 -1.82 19.45 4.06
CA ALA A 285 -2.81 20.32 4.69
C ALA A 285 -2.16 21.43 5.53
N ALA A 286 -1.21 21.06 6.41
CA ALA A 286 -0.51 22.04 7.25
C ALA A 286 0.22 23.08 6.38
N ARG A 287 0.87 22.65 5.29
CA ARG A 287 1.51 23.55 4.33
C ARG A 287 0.50 24.48 3.65
N THR A 288 -0.62 23.94 3.18
CA THR A 288 -1.69 24.73 2.56
C THR A 288 -2.16 25.84 3.49
N ILE A 289 -2.42 25.52 4.76
CA ILE A 289 -2.84 26.52 5.76
C ILE A 289 -1.71 27.52 6.03
N MET A 290 -0.48 27.04 6.26
CA MET A 290 0.66 27.91 6.56
C MET A 290 0.96 28.92 5.43
N ASP A 291 0.89 28.49 4.18
CA ASP A 291 1.11 29.34 3.00
C ASP A 291 -0.02 30.36 2.83
N ALA A 292 -1.26 29.98 3.14
CA ALA A 292 -2.43 30.83 2.98
C ALA A 292 -2.57 31.90 4.09
N ILE A 293 -2.18 31.59 5.33
CA ILE A 293 -2.21 32.58 6.43
C ILE A 293 -1.00 33.54 6.43
N GLU A 294 0.10 33.19 5.77
CA GLU A 294 1.35 33.98 5.74
C GLU A 294 1.16 35.45 5.32
N PRO A 295 0.38 35.79 4.27
CA PRO A 295 0.17 37.18 3.84
C PRO A 295 -0.62 38.02 4.85
N HIS A 296 -1.38 37.36 5.74
CA HIS A 296 -2.27 37.98 6.72
C HIS A 296 -1.63 38.12 8.10
N MET A 297 -0.41 37.60 8.27
CA MET A 297 0.38 37.80 9.49
C MET A 297 1.03 39.19 9.51
N ALA A 298 1.06 39.81 10.70
CA ALA A 298 1.77 41.06 10.90
C ALA A 298 3.26 40.86 10.54
N LYS A 299 3.76 41.66 9.58
CA LYS A 299 5.14 41.56 9.07
C LYS A 299 6.16 41.76 10.19
N THR A 300 6.72 40.68 10.72
CA THR A 300 7.78 40.73 11.74
C THR A 300 9.20 40.50 11.22
N SER A 301 9.49 40.59 9.92
CA SER A 301 10.89 40.68 9.47
C SER A 301 11.12 41.33 8.10
N SER A 302 12.36 41.82 7.94
CA SER A 302 12.87 42.68 6.87
C SER A 302 12.95 41.99 5.50
N PRO A 303 12.82 42.74 4.37
CA PRO A 303 12.79 42.21 2.99
C PRO A 303 14.00 41.33 2.59
N SER A 304 15.11 41.41 3.34
CA SER A 304 16.32 40.63 3.08
C SER A 304 16.24 39.17 3.54
N GLU A 305 15.36 38.82 4.48
CA GLU A 305 15.25 37.45 5.03
C GLU A 305 14.28 36.58 4.22
N ALA A 306 13.18 37.16 3.72
CA ALA A 306 12.22 36.49 2.84
C ALA A 306 12.84 36.09 1.48
N ALA A 307 13.73 36.91 0.93
CA ALA A 307 14.37 36.66 -0.37
C ALA A 307 15.36 35.48 -0.36
N VAL A 308 15.87 35.09 0.82
CA VAL A 308 16.77 33.94 0.98
C VAL A 308 15.98 32.66 1.26
N ALA A 309 14.87 32.73 2.01
CA ALA A 309 13.95 31.61 2.23
C ALA A 309 13.29 31.14 0.91
N VAL A 310 12.88 32.08 0.05
CA VAL A 310 12.21 31.80 -1.24
C VAL A 310 13.13 31.14 -2.28
N ARG A 311 14.45 31.28 -2.17
CA ARG A 311 15.41 30.66 -3.13
C ARG A 311 15.82 29.23 -2.76
N VAL A 312 15.46 28.76 -1.57
CA VAL A 312 15.66 27.38 -1.11
C VAL A 312 14.47 26.49 -1.49
N THR A 313 13.32 27.07 -1.86
CA THR A 313 12.00 26.41 -1.86
C THR A 313 11.47 25.99 -3.23
N GLU A 314 11.99 26.50 -4.34
CA GLU A 314 11.49 26.19 -5.70
C GLU A 314 11.70 24.73 -6.19
N ALA A 315 12.37 23.89 -5.41
CA ALA A 315 12.60 22.47 -5.75
C ALA A 315 11.62 21.49 -5.07
N ALA A 316 10.90 21.92 -4.03
CA ALA A 316 10.03 21.04 -3.22
C ALA A 316 8.56 21.02 -3.72
N GLU A 317 8.09 22.08 -4.34
CA GLU A 317 6.70 22.25 -4.83
C GLU A 317 6.35 21.38 -6.05
N ARG A 318 7.34 20.82 -6.75
CA ARG A 318 7.12 20.07 -8.01
C ARG A 318 6.72 18.61 -7.84
N THR A 319 6.65 18.08 -6.62
CA THR A 319 6.54 16.62 -6.39
C THR A 319 5.13 16.13 -6.08
N SER A 320 4.31 16.93 -5.39
CA SER A 320 2.94 16.52 -5.00
C SER A 320 1.94 16.75 -6.13
N VAL A 321 1.96 17.93 -6.74
CA VAL A 321 1.08 18.33 -7.86
C VAL A 321 1.16 17.35 -9.03
N LEU A 322 2.34 16.80 -9.32
CA LEU A 322 2.56 15.91 -10.46
C LEU A 322 2.21 14.44 -10.19
N ARG A 323 1.98 14.06 -8.93
CA ARG A 323 1.62 12.69 -8.55
C ARG A 323 0.11 12.47 -8.60
N ASP A 324 -0.66 13.48 -8.18
CA ASP A 324 -2.12 13.44 -8.21
C ASP A 324 -2.67 13.59 -9.63
N GLU A 325 -1.95 14.31 -10.50
CA GLU A 325 -2.30 14.46 -11.92
C GLU A 325 -2.03 13.22 -12.76
N ALA A 326 -1.13 12.33 -12.31
CA ALA A 326 -0.82 11.07 -13.00
C ALA A 326 -1.85 9.96 -12.69
N LYS A 327 -2.53 10.03 -11.54
CA LYS A 327 -3.60 9.07 -11.17
C LYS A 327 -4.95 9.37 -11.83
N ALA A 328 -5.16 10.61 -12.31
CA ALA A 328 -6.47 11.07 -12.76
C ALA A 328 -6.68 11.13 -14.28
N LEU A 329 -5.67 10.79 -15.10
CA LEU A 329 -5.78 10.91 -16.56
C LEU A 329 -5.71 9.54 -17.25
N ALA A 330 -6.84 9.11 -17.83
CA ALA A 330 -6.80 8.12 -18.90
C ALA A 330 -5.91 8.66 -20.03
N LEU A 331 -5.00 7.81 -20.55
CA LEU A 331 -4.16 8.18 -21.69
C LEU A 331 -5.04 8.60 -22.87
N PRO A 332 -4.67 9.64 -23.63
CA PRO A 332 -5.21 9.83 -24.97
C PRO A 332 -5.09 8.52 -25.74
N PRO A 333 -6.14 8.05 -26.44
CA PRO A 333 -6.14 6.76 -27.13
C PRO A 333 -4.89 6.51 -27.99
N ASP A 334 -4.36 7.56 -28.63
CA ASP A 334 -3.17 7.49 -29.48
C ASP A 334 -1.90 7.15 -28.70
N ALA A 335 -1.74 7.67 -27.47
CA ALA A 335 -0.56 7.41 -26.64
C ALA A 335 -0.52 5.96 -26.15
N ARG A 336 -1.66 5.40 -25.71
CA ARG A 336 -1.74 3.98 -25.30
C ARG A 336 -1.44 3.07 -26.49
N SER A 337 -2.05 3.33 -27.64
CA SER A 337 -1.87 2.51 -28.85
C SER A 337 -0.42 2.42 -29.28
N ILE A 338 0.34 3.52 -29.21
CA ILE A 338 1.78 3.54 -29.53
C ILE A 338 2.57 2.65 -28.54
N LEU A 339 2.32 2.77 -27.23
CA LEU A 339 3.04 1.99 -26.24
C LEU A 339 2.75 0.48 -26.36
N VAL A 340 1.48 0.12 -26.57
CA VAL A 340 1.08 -1.28 -26.81
C VAL A 340 1.72 -1.82 -28.09
N ALA A 341 1.77 -1.05 -29.17
CA ALA A 341 2.41 -1.45 -30.41
C ALA A 341 3.92 -1.71 -30.22
N ILE A 342 4.62 -0.85 -29.48
CA ILE A 342 6.03 -1.04 -29.14
C ILE A 342 6.26 -2.34 -28.37
N VAL A 343 5.41 -2.62 -27.37
CA VAL A 343 5.54 -3.85 -26.56
C VAL A 343 5.21 -5.08 -27.38
N ALA A 344 4.21 -5.01 -28.27
CA ALA A 344 3.86 -6.10 -29.19
C ALA A 344 4.99 -6.40 -30.19
N ASP A 345 5.59 -5.37 -30.80
CA ASP A 345 6.75 -5.53 -31.69
C ASP A 345 7.97 -6.06 -30.92
N SER A 346 8.14 -5.63 -29.68
CA SER A 346 9.15 -6.19 -28.78
C SER A 346 8.91 -7.68 -28.55
N GLN A 347 7.67 -8.10 -28.30
CA GLN A 347 7.34 -9.52 -28.15
C GLN A 347 7.68 -10.31 -29.42
N ALA A 348 7.32 -9.79 -30.59
CA ALA A 348 7.62 -10.43 -31.87
C ALA A 348 9.13 -10.61 -32.05
N PHE A 349 9.92 -9.57 -31.77
CA PHE A 349 11.38 -9.62 -31.79
C PHE A 349 11.93 -10.67 -30.81
N LEU A 350 11.49 -10.65 -29.55
CA LEU A 350 11.96 -11.57 -28.51
C LEU A 350 11.63 -13.03 -28.85
N ARG A 351 10.45 -13.29 -29.42
CA ARG A 351 10.06 -14.64 -29.87
C ARG A 351 10.91 -15.15 -31.02
N GLN A 352 11.33 -14.29 -31.95
CA GLN A 352 12.23 -14.71 -33.04
C GLN A 352 13.60 -15.16 -32.54
N HIS A 353 14.04 -14.67 -31.38
CA HIS A 353 15.35 -14.99 -30.81
C HIS A 353 15.35 -16.19 -29.86
N VAL A 354 14.19 -16.80 -29.55
CA VAL A 354 14.11 -17.87 -28.55
C VAL A 354 14.76 -19.17 -29.02
N THR A 355 14.60 -19.55 -30.30
CA THR A 355 15.01 -20.87 -30.82
C THR A 355 16.52 -21.11 -30.75
N GLY A 356 17.34 -20.07 -30.91
CA GLY A 356 18.80 -20.15 -30.86
C GLY A 356 19.41 -19.87 -29.49
N SER A 357 18.59 -19.74 -28.44
CA SER A 357 19.03 -19.33 -27.09
C SER A 357 19.15 -20.51 -26.12
N TRP A 358 19.54 -20.23 -24.88
CA TRP A 358 19.52 -21.21 -23.79
C TRP A 358 18.12 -21.59 -23.30
N VAL A 359 17.11 -20.78 -23.65
CA VAL A 359 15.74 -20.86 -23.11
C VAL A 359 15.05 -22.20 -23.42
N PRO A 360 15.06 -22.74 -24.65
CA PRO A 360 14.41 -24.01 -24.94
C PRO A 360 14.99 -25.17 -24.14
N ASN A 361 16.32 -25.25 -24.01
CA ASN A 361 16.96 -26.31 -23.23
C ASN A 361 16.60 -26.19 -21.74
N TYR A 362 16.66 -24.97 -21.19
CA TYR A 362 16.26 -24.71 -19.80
C TYR A 362 14.80 -25.10 -19.52
N LEU A 363 13.88 -24.78 -20.42
CA LEU A 363 12.48 -25.18 -20.26
C LEU A 363 12.28 -26.69 -20.48
N ALA A 364 13.05 -27.32 -21.36
CA ALA A 364 12.98 -28.77 -21.59
C ALA A 364 13.43 -29.57 -20.35
N GLU A 365 14.52 -29.15 -19.70
CA GLU A 365 15.01 -29.75 -18.45
C GLU A 365 13.94 -29.70 -17.34
N ARG A 366 13.08 -28.69 -17.37
CA ARG A 366 11.99 -28.52 -16.40
C ARG A 366 10.63 -29.09 -16.85
N ALA A 367 10.59 -29.82 -17.96
CA ALA A 367 9.36 -30.29 -18.60
C ALA A 367 8.36 -29.17 -19.01
N LEU A 368 8.84 -27.94 -19.21
CA LEU A 368 8.06 -26.74 -19.57
C LEU A 368 8.26 -26.30 -21.03
N LEU A 369 8.97 -27.08 -21.88
CA LEU A 369 9.25 -26.72 -23.28
C LEU A 369 8.02 -26.26 -24.10
N PRO A 370 6.81 -26.86 -23.94
CA PRO A 370 5.62 -26.40 -24.67
C PRO A 370 5.26 -24.92 -24.42
N ALA A 371 5.69 -24.35 -23.28
CA ALA A 371 5.45 -22.97 -22.92
C ALA A 371 6.03 -21.96 -23.92
N VAL A 372 7.07 -22.34 -24.68
CA VAL A 372 7.63 -21.49 -25.74
C VAL A 372 6.55 -20.99 -26.70
N ASN A 373 5.63 -21.89 -27.08
CA ASN A 373 4.55 -21.55 -27.99
C ASN A 373 3.28 -21.14 -27.24
N SER A 374 2.85 -21.91 -26.24
CA SER A 374 1.57 -21.70 -25.56
C SER A 374 1.52 -20.44 -24.69
N HIS A 375 2.66 -20.00 -24.16
CA HIS A 375 2.77 -18.84 -23.29
C HIS A 375 3.56 -17.68 -23.92
N GLY A 376 3.96 -17.84 -25.19
CA GLY A 376 4.68 -16.80 -25.93
C GLY A 376 6.02 -16.41 -25.33
N VAL A 377 6.73 -17.37 -24.72
CA VAL A 377 8.07 -17.15 -24.17
C VAL A 377 9.02 -16.66 -25.27
N GLY A 378 9.79 -15.64 -24.95
CA GLY A 378 10.83 -15.08 -25.82
C GLY A 378 12.20 -15.10 -25.16
N TYR A 379 13.20 -14.59 -25.88
CA TYR A 379 14.55 -14.39 -25.37
C TYR A 379 15.03 -12.97 -25.70
N ALA A 380 15.48 -12.25 -24.68
CA ALA A 380 16.17 -10.97 -24.82
C ALA A 380 17.66 -11.24 -25.09
N PRO A 381 18.17 -10.99 -26.31
CA PRO A 381 19.53 -11.38 -26.67
C PRO A 381 20.61 -10.65 -25.88
N THR A 382 21.80 -11.23 -25.86
CA THR A 382 23.00 -10.55 -25.37
C THR A 382 23.31 -9.33 -26.27
N GLY A 383 23.46 -8.15 -25.67
CA GLY A 383 23.79 -6.93 -26.40
C GLY A 383 23.16 -5.71 -25.74
N TRP A 384 23.70 -4.53 -26.01
CA TRP A 384 23.26 -3.31 -25.33
C TRP A 384 22.06 -2.65 -26.00
N THR A 385 21.81 -2.85 -27.29
CA THR A 385 20.84 -2.08 -28.06
C THR A 385 20.06 -2.91 -29.09
N ASN A 386 20.09 -4.24 -29.02
CA ASN A 386 19.48 -5.10 -30.05
C ASN A 386 17.99 -4.81 -30.23
N LEU A 387 17.22 -4.79 -29.13
CA LEU A 387 15.80 -4.47 -29.15
C LEU A 387 15.58 -2.99 -29.48
N THR A 388 16.37 -2.10 -28.88
CA THR A 388 16.29 -0.65 -29.12
C THR A 388 16.47 -0.30 -30.59
N ASP A 389 17.48 -0.86 -31.25
CA ASP A 389 17.80 -0.60 -32.66
C ASP A 389 16.76 -1.23 -33.59
N HIS A 390 16.22 -2.40 -33.22
CA HIS A 390 15.08 -2.99 -33.91
C HIS A 390 13.85 -2.07 -33.85
N LEU A 391 13.47 -1.60 -32.67
CA LEU A 391 12.32 -0.69 -32.49
C LEU A 391 12.52 0.65 -33.23
N ARG A 392 13.74 1.19 -33.23
CA ARG A 392 14.09 2.37 -34.04
C ARG A 392 13.92 2.11 -35.53
N SER A 393 14.31 0.93 -36.01
CA SER A 393 14.14 0.56 -37.43
C SER A 393 12.68 0.48 -37.86
N LEU A 394 11.76 0.24 -36.91
CA LEU A 394 10.31 0.30 -37.11
C LEU A 394 9.74 1.73 -37.04
N GLY A 395 10.57 2.73 -36.76
CA GLY A 395 10.18 4.14 -36.73
C GLY A 395 9.76 4.67 -35.36
N TYR A 396 9.90 3.89 -34.28
CA TYR A 396 9.62 4.37 -32.94
C TYR A 396 10.70 5.34 -32.45
N SER A 397 10.28 6.41 -31.78
CA SER A 397 11.21 7.36 -31.18
C SER A 397 11.77 6.82 -29.86
N ASP A 398 12.98 7.26 -29.51
CA ASP A 398 13.63 6.92 -28.24
C ASP A 398 12.73 7.19 -27.03
N GLU A 399 11.96 8.28 -27.08
CA GLU A 399 11.03 8.69 -26.02
C GLU A 399 9.91 7.68 -25.82
N HIS A 400 9.34 7.14 -26.90
CA HIS A 400 8.28 6.14 -26.81
C HIS A 400 8.82 4.78 -26.37
N ILE A 401 10.01 4.39 -26.83
CA ILE A 401 10.67 3.14 -26.43
C ILE A 401 10.99 3.14 -24.93
N GLU A 402 11.50 4.27 -24.42
CA GLU A 402 11.75 4.47 -22.99
C GLU A 402 10.44 4.49 -22.18
N ALA A 403 9.40 5.18 -22.67
CA ALA A 403 8.10 5.25 -22.01
C ALA A 403 7.36 3.90 -21.96
N ALA A 404 7.57 3.04 -22.96
CA ALA A 404 7.07 1.65 -22.97
C ALA A 404 7.87 0.74 -22.01
N GLY A 405 8.99 1.22 -21.45
CA GLY A 405 9.81 0.48 -20.50
C GLY A 405 10.73 -0.56 -21.12
N MET A 406 10.88 -0.57 -22.45
CA MET A 406 11.71 -1.53 -23.19
C MET A 406 13.20 -1.19 -23.13
N SER A 407 13.53 0.09 -22.98
CA SER A 407 14.90 0.59 -22.88
C SER A 407 15.07 1.57 -21.72
N THR A 408 16.31 1.77 -21.29
CA THR A 408 16.71 2.74 -20.27
C THR A 408 17.90 3.55 -20.74
N ARG A 409 18.08 4.78 -20.25
CA ARG A 409 19.24 5.60 -20.62
C ARG A 409 20.47 5.20 -19.83
N ALA A 410 21.53 4.83 -20.55
CA ALA A 410 22.86 4.70 -19.98
C ALA A 410 23.38 6.07 -19.51
N ARG A 411 24.46 6.06 -18.72
CA ARG A 411 25.14 7.28 -18.24
C ARG A 411 25.58 8.22 -19.38
N THR A 412 25.81 7.66 -20.57
CA THR A 412 26.19 8.38 -21.80
C THR A 412 25.01 9.06 -22.49
N GLY A 413 23.77 8.82 -22.04
CA GLY A 413 22.54 9.37 -22.62
C GLY A 413 21.92 8.49 -23.70
N HIS A 414 22.66 7.51 -24.23
CA HIS A 414 22.14 6.52 -25.19
C HIS A 414 21.19 5.54 -24.52
N LEU A 415 20.13 5.17 -25.23
CA LEU A 415 19.26 4.07 -24.82
C LEU A 415 20.00 2.75 -24.91
N ILE A 416 19.78 1.93 -23.90
CA ILE A 416 20.18 0.53 -23.84
C ILE A 416 18.97 -0.34 -23.50
N ASP A 417 18.95 -1.56 -24.04
CA ASP A 417 17.92 -2.56 -23.79
C ASP A 417 17.83 -2.83 -22.29
N ARG A 418 16.62 -2.80 -21.75
CA ARG A 418 16.40 -3.02 -20.32
C ARG A 418 16.60 -4.49 -19.93
N MET A 419 16.11 -5.39 -20.77
CA MET A 419 16.24 -6.84 -20.61
C MET A 419 17.33 -7.33 -21.55
N ARG A 420 18.31 -8.05 -21.01
CA ARG A 420 19.47 -8.55 -21.76
C ARG A 420 19.85 -9.91 -21.20
N ASP A 421 20.09 -10.87 -22.08
CA ASP A 421 20.37 -12.27 -21.76
C ASP A 421 19.37 -12.88 -20.77
N ARG A 422 18.09 -12.74 -21.09
CA ARG A 422 16.98 -13.18 -20.23
C ARG A 422 15.89 -13.88 -21.03
N MET A 423 15.33 -14.93 -20.46
CA MET A 423 14.05 -15.49 -20.89
C MET A 423 12.95 -14.48 -20.57
N THR A 424 12.11 -14.11 -21.54
CA THR A 424 11.03 -13.13 -21.35
C THR A 424 9.67 -13.81 -21.41
N LEU A 425 8.81 -13.45 -20.47
CA LEU A 425 7.44 -13.94 -20.34
C LEU A 425 6.50 -12.72 -20.49
N PRO A 426 5.65 -12.67 -21.53
CA PRO A 426 4.77 -11.53 -21.77
C PRO A 426 3.68 -11.44 -20.71
N VAL A 427 3.35 -10.21 -20.29
CA VAL A 427 2.25 -9.93 -19.36
C VAL A 427 1.19 -9.14 -20.11
N ARG A 428 -0.08 -9.55 -19.95
CA ARG A 428 -1.22 -8.94 -20.63
C ARG A 428 -2.14 -8.22 -19.66
N ASP A 429 -2.77 -7.16 -20.17
CA ASP A 429 -3.85 -6.47 -19.47
C ASP A 429 -5.22 -7.10 -19.76
N GLU A 430 -6.29 -6.53 -19.20
CA GLU A 430 -7.65 -7.03 -19.35
C GLU A 430 -8.18 -7.04 -20.80
N ARG A 431 -7.55 -6.28 -21.70
CA ARG A 431 -7.89 -6.27 -23.13
C ARG A 431 -7.17 -7.38 -23.90
N GLY A 432 -6.27 -8.10 -23.25
CA GLY A 432 -5.40 -9.08 -23.86
C GLY A 432 -4.19 -8.46 -24.59
N ASP A 433 -3.96 -7.15 -24.45
CA ASP A 433 -2.79 -6.48 -25.03
C ASP A 433 -1.55 -6.86 -24.22
N VAL A 434 -0.41 -7.12 -24.87
CA VAL A 434 0.86 -7.29 -24.15
C VAL A 434 1.34 -5.91 -23.73
N VAL A 435 1.46 -5.71 -22.42
CA VAL A 435 1.78 -4.40 -21.82
C VAL A 435 3.15 -4.37 -21.15
N GLY A 436 3.78 -5.54 -20.98
CA GLY A 436 5.16 -5.66 -20.54
C GLY A 436 5.62 -7.11 -20.47
N PHE A 437 6.75 -7.31 -19.82
CA PHE A 437 7.36 -8.61 -19.60
C PHE A 437 7.87 -8.77 -18.17
N THR A 438 7.87 -10.01 -17.69
CA THR A 438 8.77 -10.49 -16.64
C THR A 438 9.90 -11.29 -17.28
N ALA A 439 11.14 -11.12 -16.79
CA ALA A 439 12.33 -11.61 -17.47
C ALA A 439 13.30 -12.30 -16.51
N ARG A 440 13.53 -13.60 -16.74
CA ARG A 440 14.38 -14.45 -15.91
C ARG A 440 15.79 -14.55 -16.49
N VAL A 441 16.79 -14.44 -15.63
CA VAL A 441 18.18 -14.72 -16.01
C VAL A 441 18.46 -16.23 -16.11
N ARG A 442 19.49 -16.61 -16.87
CA ARG A 442 20.01 -17.99 -16.93
C ARG A 442 20.51 -18.47 -15.56
N LEU A 443 20.49 -19.79 -15.32
CA LEU A 443 20.86 -20.38 -14.02
C LEU A 443 22.33 -20.14 -13.63
N ASP A 444 23.23 -20.07 -14.61
CA ASP A 444 24.68 -19.87 -14.43
C ASP A 444 25.09 -18.39 -14.51
N ALA A 445 24.13 -17.47 -14.44
CA ALA A 445 24.45 -16.06 -14.25
C ALA A 445 24.98 -15.87 -12.82
N GLY A 446 26.05 -15.10 -12.67
CA GLY A 446 26.64 -14.83 -11.35
C GLY A 446 25.60 -14.25 -10.37
N ASP A 447 25.80 -14.56 -9.09
CA ASP A 447 24.86 -14.29 -7.99
C ASP A 447 24.48 -12.80 -7.83
N ASP A 448 25.25 -11.88 -8.42
CA ASP A 448 25.01 -10.43 -8.39
C ASP A 448 23.84 -9.96 -9.27
N LEU A 449 23.27 -10.83 -10.13
CA LEU A 449 22.17 -10.48 -11.02
C LEU A 449 20.81 -10.92 -10.48
N PRO A 450 19.79 -10.03 -10.43
CA PRO A 450 18.46 -10.42 -9.99
C PRO A 450 17.89 -11.57 -10.83
N LYS A 451 17.40 -12.62 -10.15
CA LYS A 451 16.79 -13.82 -10.76
C LYS A 451 15.69 -13.44 -11.76
N TYR A 452 14.81 -12.52 -11.36
CA TYR A 452 13.78 -11.93 -12.22
C TYR A 452 13.90 -10.40 -12.28
N VAL A 453 13.57 -9.84 -13.43
CA VAL A 453 13.39 -8.40 -13.65
C VAL A 453 12.08 -8.20 -14.40
N ASN A 454 11.24 -7.29 -13.93
CA ASN A 454 10.01 -6.93 -14.63
C ASN A 454 10.20 -5.65 -15.43
N THR A 455 9.30 -5.39 -16.38
CA THR A 455 9.06 -4.07 -16.98
C THR A 455 8.83 -3.04 -15.86
N PRO A 456 9.33 -1.79 -15.99
CA PRO A 456 9.17 -0.81 -14.91
C PRO A 456 7.71 -0.36 -14.90
N THR A 457 7.28 0.34 -13.86
CA THR A 457 5.99 1.00 -13.92
C THR A 457 5.96 1.94 -15.12
N THR A 458 5.00 1.73 -16.01
CA THR A 458 4.71 2.60 -17.15
C THR A 458 3.25 3.04 -17.08
N LEU A 459 2.80 3.77 -18.09
CA LEU A 459 1.40 4.16 -18.23
C LEU A 459 0.47 2.98 -18.59
N ILE A 460 1.02 1.85 -19.04
CA ILE A 460 0.27 0.64 -19.41
C ILE A 460 0.65 -0.58 -18.57
N PHE A 461 1.67 -0.48 -17.71
CA PHE A 461 2.17 -1.59 -16.90
C PHE A 461 2.25 -1.16 -15.42
N HIS A 462 1.37 -1.73 -14.59
CA HIS A 462 1.41 -1.58 -13.15
C HIS A 462 1.51 -2.97 -12.51
N LYS A 463 2.67 -3.30 -11.96
CA LYS A 463 2.90 -4.62 -11.36
C LYS A 463 1.89 -4.96 -10.26
N GLY A 464 1.40 -3.96 -9.54
CA GLY A 464 0.47 -4.14 -8.43
C GLY A 464 -0.95 -4.47 -8.85
N ASP A 465 -1.29 -4.38 -10.14
CA ASP A 465 -2.63 -4.70 -10.65
C ASP A 465 -2.61 -5.72 -11.80
N LEU A 466 -1.47 -6.30 -12.17
CA LEU A 466 -1.40 -7.27 -13.27
C LEU A 466 -1.12 -8.69 -12.74
N ILE A 467 -2.09 -9.58 -12.94
CA ILE A 467 -1.93 -11.01 -12.68
C ILE A 467 -1.52 -11.70 -13.99
N TYR A 468 -0.35 -12.35 -13.99
CA TYR A 468 0.11 -13.13 -15.13
C TYR A 468 -0.91 -14.24 -15.44
N ARG A 469 -1.25 -14.40 -16.73
CA ARG A 469 -2.23 -15.36 -17.29
C ARG A 469 -3.72 -15.10 -17.00
N LEU A 470 -4.07 -14.09 -16.21
CA LEU A 470 -5.48 -13.84 -15.88
C LEU A 470 -6.32 -13.47 -17.13
N ALA A 471 -5.81 -12.56 -17.95
CA ALA A 471 -6.54 -12.08 -19.14
C ALA A 471 -6.75 -13.21 -20.15
N GLU A 472 -5.69 -13.98 -20.42
CA GLU A 472 -5.68 -15.09 -21.35
C GLU A 472 -6.55 -16.26 -20.88
N SER A 473 -6.67 -16.48 -19.58
CA SER A 473 -7.48 -17.55 -19.00
C SER A 473 -8.90 -17.12 -18.62
N SER A 474 -9.26 -15.86 -18.84
CA SER A 474 -10.54 -15.28 -18.41
C SER A 474 -11.76 -16.09 -18.88
N THR A 475 -11.73 -16.62 -20.09
CA THR A 475 -12.82 -17.46 -20.62
C THR A 475 -12.91 -18.81 -19.88
N LEU A 476 -11.78 -19.45 -19.60
CA LEU A 476 -11.74 -20.72 -18.86
C LEU A 476 -12.26 -20.53 -17.43
N LEU A 477 -11.77 -19.49 -16.76
CA LEU A 477 -12.15 -19.13 -15.40
C LEU A 477 -13.65 -18.81 -15.29
N ARG A 478 -14.19 -18.03 -16.24
CA ARG A 478 -15.65 -17.77 -16.30
C ARG A 478 -16.48 -19.02 -16.58
N ASN A 479 -15.88 -20.05 -17.19
CA ASN A 479 -16.49 -21.35 -17.41
C ASN A 479 -16.25 -22.33 -16.23
N GLY A 480 -15.84 -21.82 -15.06
CA GLY A 480 -15.72 -22.61 -13.83
C GLY A 480 -14.39 -23.36 -13.66
N HIS A 481 -13.38 -23.07 -14.47
CA HIS A 481 -12.03 -23.61 -14.21
C HIS A 481 -11.45 -23.01 -12.93
N ARG A 482 -10.70 -23.82 -12.19
CA ARG A 482 -10.22 -23.51 -10.83
C ARG A 482 -8.94 -22.67 -10.87
N PRO A 483 -8.94 -21.41 -10.41
CA PRO A 483 -7.74 -20.58 -10.39
C PRO A 483 -6.76 -21.04 -9.31
N VAL A 484 -5.48 -21.17 -9.68
CA VAL A 484 -4.36 -21.48 -8.80
C VAL A 484 -3.38 -20.31 -8.80
N ILE A 485 -3.27 -19.62 -7.67
CA ILE A 485 -2.36 -18.48 -7.48
C ILE A 485 -1.02 -19.00 -7.00
N THR A 486 0.04 -18.71 -7.75
CA THR A 486 1.43 -19.07 -7.47
C THR A 486 2.29 -17.81 -7.30
N GLU A 487 3.51 -17.99 -6.78
CA GLU A 487 4.47 -16.89 -6.60
C GLU A 487 5.04 -16.41 -7.95
N GLY A 488 5.50 -17.37 -8.76
CA GLY A 488 6.21 -17.14 -10.00
C GLY A 488 5.45 -17.54 -11.26
N PRO A 489 5.78 -16.94 -12.40
CA PRO A 489 5.16 -17.28 -13.68
C PRO A 489 5.53 -18.68 -14.20
N LEU A 490 6.68 -19.24 -13.79
CA LEU A 490 7.02 -20.63 -14.16
C LEU A 490 6.13 -21.63 -13.44
N ASP A 491 5.73 -21.33 -12.20
CA ASP A 491 4.82 -22.16 -11.41
C ASP A 491 3.42 -22.13 -12.02
N ALA A 492 2.94 -20.95 -12.43
CA ALA A 492 1.69 -20.82 -13.18
C ALA A 492 1.71 -21.61 -14.50
N ILE A 493 2.82 -21.54 -15.26
CA ILE A 493 3.01 -22.35 -16.47
C ILE A 493 2.97 -23.85 -16.14
N ALA A 494 3.62 -24.27 -15.05
CA ALA A 494 3.66 -25.66 -14.65
C ALA A 494 2.26 -26.19 -14.31
N VAL A 495 1.45 -25.41 -13.62
CA VAL A 495 0.04 -25.72 -13.36
C VAL A 495 -0.74 -25.89 -14.67
N ASP A 496 -0.65 -24.93 -15.58
CA ASP A 496 -1.36 -24.99 -16.87
C ASP A 496 -0.97 -26.20 -17.71
N LEU A 497 0.33 -26.51 -17.80
CA LEU A 497 0.82 -27.66 -18.55
C LEU A 497 0.44 -28.98 -17.88
N ALA A 498 0.48 -29.05 -16.55
CA ALA A 498 0.05 -30.24 -15.82
C ALA A 498 -1.46 -30.46 -15.96
N ALA A 499 -2.27 -29.41 -15.92
CA ALA A 499 -3.70 -29.46 -16.17
C ALA A 499 -4.02 -29.98 -17.58
N GLN A 500 -3.32 -29.48 -18.60
CA GLN A 500 -3.46 -29.95 -19.99
C GLN A 500 -3.08 -31.43 -20.15
N GLN A 501 -2.00 -31.88 -19.49
CA GLN A 501 -1.54 -33.27 -19.58
C GLN A 501 -2.49 -34.26 -18.89
N THR A 502 -3.14 -33.84 -17.80
CA THR A 502 -4.00 -34.68 -16.97
C THR A 502 -5.49 -34.54 -17.30
N GLY A 503 -5.87 -33.51 -18.05
CA GLY A 503 -7.28 -33.16 -18.29
C GLY A 503 -7.96 -32.49 -17.09
N SER A 504 -7.18 -31.90 -16.16
CA SER A 504 -7.70 -31.13 -15.04
C SER A 504 -8.17 -29.73 -15.49
N ASP A 505 -9.10 -29.16 -14.74
CA ASP A 505 -9.67 -27.82 -14.92
C ASP A 505 -8.91 -26.73 -14.15
N LEU A 506 -7.68 -27.00 -13.69
CA LEU A 506 -6.83 -26.04 -13.00
C LEU A 506 -6.24 -25.00 -13.98
N VAL A 507 -6.11 -23.76 -13.52
CA VAL A 507 -5.53 -22.64 -14.27
C VAL A 507 -4.48 -21.94 -13.42
N GLY A 508 -3.24 -21.89 -13.90
CA GLY A 508 -2.14 -21.21 -13.20
C GLY A 508 -2.14 -19.70 -13.40
N LEU A 509 -2.01 -18.96 -12.29
CA LEU A 509 -1.95 -17.50 -12.23
C LEU A 509 -0.78 -17.07 -11.32
N ALA A 510 -0.12 -15.94 -11.59
CA ALA A 510 1.00 -15.48 -10.75
C ALA A 510 1.06 -13.96 -10.54
N THR A 511 1.42 -13.54 -9.33
CA THR A 511 1.67 -12.12 -8.98
C THR A 511 3.07 -11.62 -9.40
N SER A 512 3.94 -12.51 -9.89
CA SER A 512 5.20 -12.20 -10.57
C SER A 512 6.13 -11.26 -9.80
N GLY A 513 6.38 -11.59 -8.52
CA GLY A 513 7.37 -10.94 -7.64
C GLY A 513 6.86 -9.73 -6.84
N THR A 514 5.55 -9.61 -6.65
CA THR A 514 4.94 -8.71 -5.66
C THR A 514 3.98 -9.50 -4.79
N ALA A 515 3.69 -9.00 -3.59
CA ALA A 515 2.65 -9.57 -2.75
C ALA A 515 1.29 -9.51 -3.47
N PHE A 516 0.38 -10.42 -3.14
CA PHE A 516 -1.00 -10.37 -3.64
C PHE A 516 -1.68 -9.10 -3.08
N THR A 517 -2.01 -8.14 -3.95
CA THR A 517 -2.50 -6.79 -3.62
C THR A 517 -4.04 -6.73 -3.69
N ALA A 518 -4.64 -5.66 -3.18
CA ALA A 518 -6.06 -5.38 -3.34
C ALA A 518 -6.48 -5.28 -4.82
N ASP A 519 -5.63 -4.69 -5.68
CA ASP A 519 -5.95 -4.56 -7.09
C ASP A 519 -5.90 -5.93 -7.81
N HIS A 520 -4.98 -6.82 -7.41
CA HIS A 520 -4.95 -8.22 -7.85
C HIS A 520 -6.22 -8.96 -7.46
N GLU A 521 -6.62 -8.86 -6.19
CA GLU A 521 -7.87 -9.45 -5.71
C GLU A 521 -9.05 -8.95 -6.54
N ARG A 522 -9.25 -7.63 -6.69
CA ARG A 522 -10.39 -7.09 -7.44
C ARG A 522 -10.44 -7.62 -8.87
N ARG A 523 -9.30 -7.61 -9.57
CA ARG A 523 -9.22 -8.12 -10.94
C ARG A 523 -9.49 -9.61 -11.05
N LEU A 524 -9.04 -10.38 -10.07
CA LEU A 524 -9.34 -11.81 -10.00
C LEU A 524 -10.85 -12.00 -9.81
N SER A 525 -11.46 -11.32 -8.85
CA SER A 525 -12.88 -11.37 -8.51
C SER A 525 -13.79 -11.01 -9.69
N ASP A 526 -13.41 -10.00 -10.48
CA ASP A 526 -14.12 -9.61 -11.72
C ASP A 526 -14.22 -10.76 -12.76
N VAL A 527 -13.31 -11.73 -12.67
CA VAL A 527 -13.22 -12.87 -13.59
C VAL A 527 -13.82 -14.14 -12.98
N VAL A 528 -13.45 -14.47 -11.73
CA VAL A 528 -13.76 -15.77 -11.11
C VAL A 528 -15.05 -15.75 -10.29
N GLY A 529 -15.59 -14.58 -9.94
CA GLY A 529 -16.78 -14.48 -9.09
C GLY A 529 -16.53 -15.12 -7.72
N THR A 530 -17.38 -16.08 -7.33
CA THR A 530 -17.29 -16.80 -6.04
C THR A 530 -16.71 -18.21 -6.19
N ALA A 531 -16.04 -18.51 -7.30
CA ALA A 531 -15.44 -19.83 -7.51
C ALA A 531 -14.33 -20.11 -6.46
N PRO A 532 -14.11 -21.38 -6.08
CA PRO A 532 -13.03 -21.73 -5.16
C PRO A 532 -11.66 -21.31 -5.69
N ILE A 533 -10.85 -20.65 -4.84
CA ILE A 533 -9.52 -20.16 -5.20
C ILE A 533 -8.45 -20.99 -4.51
N TYR A 534 -7.47 -21.45 -5.27
CA TYR A 534 -6.38 -22.30 -4.79
C TYR A 534 -5.09 -21.48 -4.67
N LEU A 535 -4.37 -21.65 -3.56
CA LEU A 535 -3.09 -21.02 -3.29
C LEU A 535 -1.99 -22.09 -3.33
N ALA A 536 -0.96 -21.88 -4.14
CA ALA A 536 0.19 -22.77 -4.29
C ALA A 536 1.49 -21.96 -4.32
N PHE A 537 1.78 -21.32 -3.19
CA PHE A 537 3.05 -20.63 -2.93
C PHE A 537 4.13 -21.62 -2.50
N ASP A 538 5.39 -21.23 -2.64
CA ASP A 538 6.56 -22.03 -2.28
C ASP A 538 6.48 -22.55 -0.83
N GLY A 539 6.96 -23.77 -0.60
CA GLY A 539 6.87 -24.43 0.72
C GLY A 539 7.76 -23.84 1.82
N ASP A 540 8.43 -22.73 1.56
CA ASP A 540 9.32 -22.03 2.50
C ASP A 540 8.59 -20.96 3.35
N GLU A 541 9.31 -20.34 4.28
CA GLU A 541 8.78 -19.33 5.18
C GLU A 541 8.19 -18.10 4.45
N ALA A 542 8.82 -17.68 3.36
CA ALA A 542 8.37 -16.51 2.60
C ALA A 542 7.08 -16.83 1.83
N GLY A 543 7.01 -18.02 1.22
CA GLY A 543 5.83 -18.53 0.53
C GLY A 543 4.65 -18.77 1.46
N ARG A 544 4.88 -19.32 2.67
CA ARG A 544 3.83 -19.47 3.71
C ARG A 544 3.23 -18.13 4.10
N LYS A 545 4.07 -17.13 4.40
CA LYS A 545 3.62 -15.76 4.69
C LYS A 545 2.90 -15.12 3.50
N ALA A 546 3.29 -15.45 2.26
CA ALA A 546 2.60 -14.98 1.07
C ALA A 546 1.21 -15.61 0.92
N ALA A 547 1.08 -16.91 1.21
CA ALA A 547 -0.19 -17.62 1.23
C ALA A 547 -1.15 -17.05 2.29
N GLU A 548 -0.66 -16.78 3.51
CA GLU A 548 -1.46 -16.15 4.57
C GLU A 548 -1.97 -14.76 4.16
N ARG A 549 -1.10 -13.91 3.60
CA ARG A 549 -1.51 -12.59 3.10
C ARG A 549 -2.53 -12.68 1.97
N ALA A 550 -2.35 -13.63 1.05
CA ALA A 550 -3.30 -13.84 -0.04
C ALA A 550 -4.65 -14.35 0.49
N TRP A 551 -4.64 -15.33 1.38
CA TRP A 551 -5.84 -15.86 2.04
C TRP A 551 -6.61 -14.77 2.78
N SER A 552 -5.95 -14.00 3.66
CA SER A 552 -6.59 -12.92 4.41
C SER A 552 -7.31 -11.96 3.48
N ARG A 553 -6.64 -11.56 2.39
CA ARG A 553 -7.19 -10.63 1.42
C ARG A 553 -8.39 -11.19 0.66
N LEU A 554 -8.33 -12.44 0.24
CA LEU A 554 -9.42 -13.10 -0.47
C LEU A 554 -10.65 -13.23 0.43
N VAL A 555 -10.47 -13.66 1.67
CA VAL A 555 -11.59 -13.83 2.61
C VAL A 555 -12.20 -12.49 2.98
N ASP A 556 -11.36 -11.48 3.23
CA ASP A 556 -11.81 -10.11 3.48
C ASP A 556 -12.65 -9.55 2.30
N ALA A 557 -12.29 -9.89 1.06
CA ALA A 557 -13.04 -9.51 -0.14
C ALA A 557 -14.31 -10.33 -0.39
N GLY A 558 -14.64 -11.30 0.47
CA GLY A 558 -15.86 -12.09 0.40
C GLY A 558 -15.70 -13.51 -0.13
N HIS A 559 -14.50 -13.94 -0.52
CA HIS A 559 -14.26 -15.32 -0.97
C HIS A 559 -14.34 -16.28 0.21
N ARG A 560 -15.28 -17.23 0.16
CA ARG A 560 -15.50 -18.19 1.24
C ARG A 560 -14.80 -19.53 1.04
N GLU A 561 -14.46 -19.86 -0.19
CA GLU A 561 -13.80 -21.12 -0.54
C GLU A 561 -12.37 -20.83 -1.00
N VAL A 562 -11.46 -20.67 -0.05
CA VAL A 562 -10.02 -20.50 -0.33
C VAL A 562 -9.28 -21.73 0.15
N LYS A 563 -8.55 -22.37 -0.76
CA LYS A 563 -7.78 -23.59 -0.50
C LYS A 563 -6.29 -23.31 -0.59
N VAL A 564 -5.49 -24.04 0.18
CA VAL A 564 -4.02 -23.95 0.10
C VAL A 564 -3.42 -25.34 -0.07
N ALA A 565 -2.53 -25.45 -1.04
CA ALA A 565 -1.77 -26.66 -1.29
C ALA A 565 -0.68 -26.84 -0.22
N ASP A 566 -0.49 -28.07 0.23
CA ASP A 566 0.64 -28.43 1.09
C ASP A 566 1.77 -28.98 0.24
N LEU A 567 2.65 -28.06 -0.22
CA LEU A 567 3.84 -28.43 -0.98
C LEU A 567 4.94 -28.94 -0.02
N PRO A 568 5.67 -30.01 -0.40
CA PRO A 568 6.85 -30.44 0.35
C PRO A 568 7.84 -29.29 0.58
N SER A 569 8.49 -29.28 1.74
CA SER A 569 9.47 -28.24 2.09
C SER A 569 10.56 -28.10 1.03
N GLY A 570 10.82 -26.85 0.62
CA GLY A 570 11.81 -26.53 -0.41
C GLY A 570 11.40 -26.87 -1.84
N THR A 571 10.13 -27.21 -2.09
CA THR A 571 9.59 -27.42 -3.43
C THR A 571 8.63 -26.30 -3.85
N ASP A 572 8.62 -26.01 -5.15
CA ASP A 572 7.68 -25.11 -5.84
C ASP A 572 6.81 -25.94 -6.82
N PRO A 573 5.68 -25.40 -7.32
CA PRO A 573 4.84 -26.13 -8.28
C PRO A 573 5.61 -26.57 -9.53
N ALA A 574 6.54 -25.76 -10.04
CA ALA A 574 7.33 -26.11 -11.21
C ALA A 574 8.26 -27.32 -10.97
N ALA A 575 8.91 -27.41 -9.81
CA ALA A 575 9.77 -28.52 -9.42
C ALA A 575 8.98 -29.82 -9.21
N LEU A 576 7.76 -29.71 -8.67
CA LEU A 576 6.89 -30.87 -8.52
C LEU A 576 6.42 -31.40 -9.88
N ALA A 577 6.04 -30.50 -10.80
CA ALA A 577 5.65 -30.85 -12.17
C ALA A 577 6.80 -31.41 -13.00
N GLU A 578 8.03 -30.92 -12.79
CA GLU A 578 9.25 -31.42 -13.43
C GLU A 578 9.43 -32.94 -13.18
N THR A 579 9.12 -33.39 -11.97
CA THR A 579 9.21 -34.82 -11.61
C THR A 579 7.97 -35.59 -12.05
N ASN A 580 6.77 -35.05 -11.79
CA ASN A 580 5.50 -35.70 -12.11
C ASN A 580 4.34 -34.68 -12.13
N ALA A 581 3.86 -34.33 -13.33
CA ALA A 581 2.70 -33.46 -13.52
C ALA A 581 1.43 -33.93 -12.76
N SER A 582 1.16 -35.24 -12.74
CA SER A 582 0.02 -35.79 -11.99
C SER A 582 0.20 -35.65 -10.48
N ALA A 583 1.44 -35.59 -9.97
CA ALA A 583 1.68 -35.34 -8.56
C ALA A 583 1.32 -33.89 -8.19
N LEU A 584 1.67 -32.91 -9.04
CA LEU A 584 1.23 -31.52 -8.85
C LEU A 584 -0.29 -31.42 -8.82
N VAL A 585 -0.97 -31.99 -9.81
CA VAL A 585 -2.44 -31.94 -9.89
C VAL A 585 -3.09 -32.59 -8.67
N ARG A 586 -2.59 -33.75 -8.23
CA ARG A 586 -3.09 -34.41 -7.01
C ARG A 586 -2.92 -33.52 -5.78
N VAL A 587 -1.77 -32.90 -5.59
CA VAL A 587 -1.53 -32.01 -4.43
C VAL A 587 -2.45 -30.78 -4.47
N LEU A 588 -2.77 -30.26 -5.66
CA LEU A 588 -3.72 -29.15 -5.82
C LEU A 588 -5.17 -29.60 -5.60
N ASP A 589 -5.55 -30.80 -6.04
CA ASP A 589 -6.88 -31.38 -5.82
C ASP A 589 -7.12 -31.70 -4.34
N ASP A 590 -6.08 -32.18 -3.65
CA ASP A 590 -6.08 -32.50 -2.22
C ASP A 590 -5.87 -31.25 -1.34
N ALA A 591 -5.81 -30.04 -1.92
CA ALA A 591 -5.62 -28.80 -1.18
C ALA A 591 -6.72 -28.62 -0.11
N GLY A 592 -6.27 -28.40 1.13
CA GLY A 592 -7.12 -28.21 2.29
C GLY A 592 -7.69 -26.79 2.36
N ASP A 593 -8.64 -26.59 3.27
CA ASP A 593 -9.14 -25.25 3.59
C ASP A 593 -8.00 -24.38 4.12
N ALA A 594 -7.82 -23.21 3.52
CA ALA A 594 -6.67 -22.36 3.80
C ALA A 594 -6.66 -21.86 5.25
N ALA A 595 -7.81 -21.59 5.87
CA ALA A 595 -7.86 -21.12 7.25
C ALA A 595 -7.29 -22.16 8.21
N TYR A 596 -7.71 -23.42 8.06
CA TYR A 596 -7.27 -24.54 8.89
C TYR A 596 -5.79 -24.87 8.68
N VAL A 597 -5.38 -25.03 7.42
CA VAL A 597 -4.00 -25.40 7.11
C VAL A 597 -3.00 -24.31 7.53
N LEU A 598 -3.34 -23.03 7.35
CA LEU A 598 -2.48 -21.93 7.77
C LEU A 598 -2.45 -21.78 9.30
N ALA A 599 -3.57 -22.00 9.99
CA ALA A 599 -3.62 -22.02 11.44
C ALA A 599 -2.74 -23.15 12.03
N ASP A 600 -2.84 -24.37 11.49
CA ASP A 600 -2.01 -25.50 11.91
C ASP A 600 -0.53 -25.22 11.77
N ARG A 601 -0.12 -24.59 10.67
CA ARG A 601 1.27 -24.18 10.45
C ARG A 601 1.74 -23.18 11.52
N LYS A 602 0.93 -22.14 11.82
CA LYS A 602 1.25 -21.16 12.86
C LYS A 602 1.35 -21.79 14.26
N ILE A 603 0.43 -22.70 14.59
CA ILE A 603 0.45 -23.43 15.86
C ILE A 603 1.74 -24.26 15.98
N ALA A 604 2.10 -25.00 14.92
CA ALA A 604 3.32 -25.79 14.89
C ALA A 604 4.59 -24.92 15.01
N GLU A 605 4.65 -23.80 14.28
CA GLU A 605 5.78 -22.85 14.32
C GLU A 605 5.91 -22.14 15.66
N ALA A 606 4.80 -21.96 16.37
CA ALA A 606 4.81 -21.38 17.71
C ALA A 606 5.56 -22.24 18.72
N ASN A 607 5.77 -23.56 18.50
CA ASN A 607 6.51 -24.44 19.43
C ASN A 607 6.05 -24.25 20.89
N ILE A 608 4.75 -24.36 21.12
CA ILE A 608 4.12 -24.16 22.42
C ILE A 608 4.56 -25.30 23.35
N GLY A 609 5.23 -24.98 24.46
CA GLY A 609 5.59 -25.97 25.47
C GLY A 609 4.38 -26.40 26.29
N ASP A 610 4.40 -27.61 26.86
CA ASP A 610 3.28 -28.18 27.62
C ASP A 610 2.75 -27.24 28.73
N ASP A 611 3.65 -26.53 29.42
CA ASP A 611 3.33 -25.61 30.52
C ASP A 611 3.28 -24.12 30.12
N ASP A 612 3.45 -23.77 28.84
CA ASP A 612 3.52 -22.36 28.37
C ASP A 612 2.11 -21.79 28.09
N VAL A 613 1.37 -21.55 29.17
CA VAL A 613 -0.02 -21.04 29.13
C VAL A 613 -0.11 -19.67 28.45
N ASP A 614 0.85 -18.78 28.69
CA ASP A 614 0.85 -17.42 28.11
C ASP A 614 1.00 -17.46 26.60
N ARG A 615 1.93 -18.30 26.09
CA ARG A 615 2.13 -18.47 24.65
C ARG A 615 0.96 -19.18 23.99
N ARG A 616 0.40 -20.20 24.63
CA ARG A 616 -0.82 -20.89 24.18
C ARG A 616 -1.96 -19.89 23.96
N LEU A 617 -2.22 -19.09 24.97
CA LEU A 617 -3.29 -18.10 24.95
C LEU A 617 -3.04 -16.99 23.92
N ALA A 618 -1.78 -16.57 23.75
CA ALA A 618 -1.41 -15.58 22.74
C ALA A 618 -1.66 -16.09 21.31
N VAL A 619 -1.23 -17.32 21.01
CA VAL A 619 -1.43 -17.94 19.69
C VAL A 619 -2.91 -18.18 19.42
N PHE A 620 -3.64 -18.73 20.39
CA PHE A 620 -5.09 -18.92 20.27
C PHE A 620 -5.80 -17.60 19.98
N ARG A 621 -5.52 -16.54 20.74
CA ARG A 621 -6.14 -15.22 20.53
C ARG A 621 -5.81 -14.60 19.18
N GLU A 622 -4.57 -14.76 18.70
CA GLU A 622 -4.19 -14.31 17.36
C GLU A 622 -5.07 -15.01 16.31
N LEU A 623 -5.16 -16.34 16.36
CA LEU A 623 -5.89 -17.14 15.39
C LEU A 623 -7.41 -17.04 15.54
N ALA A 624 -7.93 -16.78 16.75
CA ALA A 624 -9.36 -16.61 16.97
C ALA A 624 -9.92 -15.40 16.20
N THR A 625 -9.10 -14.37 15.95
CA THR A 625 -9.50 -13.24 15.09
C THR A 625 -9.79 -13.68 13.65
N TRP A 626 -9.23 -14.81 13.19
CA TRP A 626 -9.47 -15.34 11.85
C TRP A 626 -10.85 -15.95 11.72
N ALA A 627 -11.40 -16.49 12.82
CA ALA A 627 -12.73 -17.08 12.84
C ALA A 627 -13.82 -16.07 12.43
N GLU A 628 -13.67 -14.78 12.77
CA GLU A 628 -14.64 -13.75 12.36
C GLU A 628 -14.70 -13.55 10.85
N ARG A 629 -13.61 -13.87 10.14
CA ARG A 629 -13.55 -13.81 8.67
C ARG A 629 -14.25 -14.98 8.00
N LEU A 630 -14.46 -16.08 8.73
CA LEU A 630 -15.10 -17.28 8.21
C LEU A 630 -16.63 -17.17 8.21
N PRO A 631 -17.32 -17.92 7.33
CA PRO A 631 -18.77 -18.09 7.39
C PRO A 631 -19.23 -18.50 8.79
N LEU A 632 -20.40 -18.01 9.21
CA LEU A 632 -20.95 -18.22 10.55
C LEU A 632 -20.97 -19.71 10.94
N GLU A 633 -21.33 -20.57 9.99
CA GLU A 633 -21.38 -22.03 10.13
C GLU A 633 -20.03 -22.69 10.38
N GLN A 634 -18.91 -22.06 9.99
CA GLN A 634 -17.57 -22.60 10.16
C GLN A 634 -16.88 -22.10 11.44
N ARG A 635 -17.33 -20.98 12.00
CA ARG A 635 -16.60 -20.29 13.09
C ARG A 635 -16.41 -21.16 14.33
N VAL A 636 -17.47 -21.88 14.74
CA VAL A 636 -17.44 -22.74 15.93
C VAL A 636 -16.48 -23.92 15.72
N ASP A 637 -16.56 -24.57 14.56
CA ASP A 637 -15.70 -25.70 14.24
C ASP A 637 -14.24 -25.26 14.12
N PHE A 638 -13.99 -24.07 13.56
CA PHE A 638 -12.66 -23.49 13.50
C PHE A 638 -12.12 -23.14 14.89
N VAL A 639 -12.91 -22.55 15.78
CA VAL A 639 -12.48 -22.30 17.17
C VAL A 639 -12.21 -23.60 17.92
N ARG A 640 -13.01 -24.65 17.72
CA ARG A 640 -12.74 -25.97 18.29
C ARG A 640 -11.39 -26.52 17.81
N HIS A 641 -11.14 -26.43 16.51
CA HIS A 641 -9.88 -26.83 15.90
C HIS A 641 -8.68 -26.05 16.48
N LEU A 642 -8.82 -24.74 16.69
CA LEU A 642 -7.79 -23.92 17.34
C LEU A 642 -7.55 -24.32 18.80
N ALA A 643 -8.62 -24.60 19.55
CA ALA A 643 -8.52 -25.04 20.94
C ALA A 643 -7.76 -26.37 21.03
N ASP A 644 -8.12 -27.34 20.19
CA ASP A 644 -7.46 -28.64 20.12
C ASP A 644 -5.98 -28.50 19.72
N GLY A 645 -5.69 -27.72 18.68
CA GLY A 645 -4.32 -27.53 18.18
C GLY A 645 -3.41 -26.79 19.16
N THR A 646 -3.94 -25.82 19.91
CA THR A 646 -3.18 -25.09 20.93
C THR A 646 -3.14 -25.81 22.28
N GLY A 647 -4.01 -26.80 22.50
CA GLY A 647 -4.18 -27.49 23.78
C GLY A 647 -4.92 -26.64 24.82
N MET A 648 -5.79 -25.74 24.38
CA MET A 648 -6.62 -24.89 25.25
C MET A 648 -7.91 -25.63 25.62
N ASP A 649 -8.35 -25.51 26.88
CA ASP A 649 -9.62 -26.11 27.29
C ASP A 649 -10.79 -25.50 26.49
N PRO A 650 -11.71 -26.31 25.93
CA PRO A 650 -12.80 -25.81 25.11
C PRO A 650 -13.69 -24.78 25.82
N VAL A 651 -13.89 -24.90 27.14
CA VAL A 651 -14.69 -23.95 27.92
C VAL A 651 -13.96 -22.61 28.05
N ASP A 652 -12.66 -22.65 28.32
CA ASP A 652 -11.81 -21.45 28.38
C ASP A 652 -11.73 -20.76 27.01
N ALA A 653 -11.63 -21.54 25.93
CA ALA A 653 -11.61 -21.05 24.55
C ALA A 653 -12.94 -20.35 24.21
N ALA A 654 -14.08 -20.98 24.54
CA ALA A 654 -15.39 -20.35 24.39
C ALA A 654 -15.54 -19.07 25.23
N ALA A 655 -15.05 -19.07 26.48
CA ALA A 655 -15.14 -17.91 27.35
C ALA A 655 -14.33 -16.73 26.79
N ASP A 656 -13.09 -16.97 26.35
CA ASP A 656 -12.23 -15.93 25.78
C ASP A 656 -12.81 -15.37 24.46
N VAL A 657 -13.31 -16.24 23.58
CA VAL A 657 -13.98 -15.81 22.33
C VAL A 657 -15.26 -15.02 22.63
N ALA A 658 -16.11 -15.48 23.54
CA ALA A 658 -17.35 -14.78 23.87
C ALA A 658 -17.10 -13.41 24.53
N GLU A 659 -16.03 -13.26 25.33
CA GLU A 659 -15.64 -12.00 25.96
C GLU A 659 -15.10 -11.00 24.93
N ARG A 660 -14.23 -11.46 24.02
CA ARG A 660 -13.49 -10.58 23.08
C ARG A 660 -14.24 -10.33 21.77
N HIS A 661 -15.07 -11.27 21.37
CA HIS A 661 -15.81 -11.27 20.11
C HIS A 661 -17.31 -11.43 20.41
N PRO A 662 -17.97 -10.41 21.01
CA PRO A 662 -19.35 -10.51 21.48
C PRO A 662 -20.37 -10.76 20.35
N THR A 663 -19.99 -10.47 19.10
CA THR A 663 -20.76 -10.68 17.88
C THR A 663 -20.43 -12.00 17.17
N PHE A 664 -19.56 -12.86 17.73
CA PHE A 664 -19.04 -14.08 17.08
C PHE A 664 -20.10 -14.99 16.47
N LEU A 665 -21.24 -15.18 17.15
CA LEU A 665 -22.37 -16.01 16.71
C LEU A 665 -23.45 -15.25 15.91
N SER A 666 -23.17 -14.03 15.45
CA SER A 666 -24.15 -13.17 14.77
C SER A 666 -23.53 -12.29 13.68
N ASP A 667 -24.23 -12.11 12.57
CA ASP A 667 -23.82 -11.20 11.49
C ASP A 667 -24.14 -9.72 11.79
N GLY A 668 -23.78 -9.23 12.99
CA GLY A 668 -23.81 -7.80 13.30
C GLY A 668 -25.14 -7.22 13.81
N ALA A 669 -26.05 -8.03 14.36
CA ALA A 669 -27.23 -7.51 15.07
C ALA A 669 -26.93 -7.28 16.57
N PRO A 670 -26.92 -6.03 17.09
CA PRO A 670 -26.49 -5.72 18.48
C PRO A 670 -27.42 -6.26 19.60
N GLY A 671 -28.42 -7.08 19.28
CA GLY A 671 -29.57 -7.35 20.16
C GLY A 671 -29.49 -8.59 21.05
N ARG A 672 -28.42 -9.40 21.00
CA ARG A 672 -28.35 -10.68 21.75
C ARG A 672 -27.01 -10.95 22.44
N ALA A 673 -26.33 -9.92 22.93
CA ALA A 673 -25.03 -10.03 23.63
C ALA A 673 -25.09 -10.68 25.05
N LEU A 674 -26.20 -11.30 25.46
CA LEU A 674 -26.37 -11.89 26.79
C LEU A 674 -26.87 -13.33 26.71
N CYS A 675 -26.13 -14.21 26.01
CA CYS A 675 -26.22 -15.68 26.15
C CYS A 675 -25.14 -16.47 25.39
N ASN A 676 -24.02 -15.87 24.96
CA ASN A 676 -23.10 -16.52 24.02
C ASN A 676 -22.11 -17.50 24.67
N SER A 677 -21.62 -17.27 25.90
CA SER A 677 -20.57 -18.11 26.50
C SER A 677 -21.03 -19.55 26.81
N ALA A 678 -22.20 -19.72 27.42
CA ALA A 678 -22.74 -21.05 27.74
C ALA A 678 -23.17 -21.84 26.49
N VAL A 679 -23.68 -21.14 25.47
CA VAL A 679 -24.06 -21.74 24.18
C VAL A 679 -22.81 -22.17 23.41
N LEU A 680 -21.79 -21.32 23.36
CA LEU A 680 -20.53 -21.63 22.69
C LEU A 680 -19.78 -22.77 23.39
N ALA A 681 -19.73 -22.78 24.73
CA ALA A 681 -19.13 -23.88 25.49
C ALA A 681 -19.84 -25.22 25.25
N SER A 682 -21.18 -25.24 25.23
CA SER A 682 -21.96 -26.45 24.88
C SER A 682 -21.69 -26.91 23.45
N MET A 683 -21.62 -25.97 22.50
CA MET A 683 -21.32 -26.29 21.10
C MET A 683 -19.91 -26.85 20.93
N LEU A 684 -18.93 -26.35 21.69
CA LEU A 684 -17.56 -26.86 21.64
C LEU A 684 -17.44 -28.26 22.27
N ASP A 685 -18.25 -28.57 23.29
CA ASP A 685 -18.27 -29.86 24.02
C ASP A 685 -19.00 -31.00 23.27
N ASP A 686 -20.05 -30.68 22.49
CA ASP A 686 -20.87 -31.67 21.76
C ASP A 686 -20.12 -32.50 20.69
N GLY A 687 -18.85 -32.18 20.40
CA GLY A 687 -17.98 -32.97 19.52
C GLY A 687 -17.45 -34.27 20.14
N ALA A 688 -17.56 -34.44 21.47
CA ALA A 688 -17.07 -35.64 22.17
C ALA A 688 -18.09 -36.80 22.21
N SER A 689 -19.30 -36.63 21.68
CA SER A 689 -20.33 -37.68 21.69
C SER A 689 -21.12 -37.75 20.39
N SER A 690 -20.50 -38.31 19.35
CA SER A 690 -21.27 -38.96 18.28
C SER A 690 -21.78 -40.33 18.76
N ALA A 691 -22.65 -40.33 19.77
CA ALA A 691 -23.53 -41.44 20.10
C ALA A 691 -24.73 -40.92 20.91
N GLN A 692 -25.92 -41.04 20.32
CA GLN A 692 -27.25 -40.79 20.90
C GLN A 692 -27.70 -39.32 20.98
N THR A 693 -28.37 -38.89 19.91
CA THR A 693 -29.45 -37.91 20.02
C THR A 693 -30.69 -38.50 19.39
N ASP A 694 -31.58 -39.01 20.21
CA ASP A 694 -32.98 -39.20 19.84
C ASP A 694 -33.83 -38.76 21.04
N GLN A 695 -34.84 -37.94 20.76
CA GLN A 695 -35.81 -37.33 21.67
C GLN A 695 -35.35 -36.10 22.47
N ILE A 696 -35.86 -34.93 22.10
CA ILE A 696 -36.66 -34.03 22.97
C ILE A 696 -37.69 -33.32 22.05
N GLY A 697 -38.97 -33.42 22.43
CA GLY A 697 -40.13 -33.05 21.63
C GLY A 697 -40.51 -31.56 21.63
N ALA A 698 -41.31 -31.21 20.63
CA ALA A 698 -41.87 -29.89 20.33
C ALA A 698 -42.92 -29.41 21.37
N PRO A 699 -43.13 -28.08 21.51
CA PRO A 699 -44.13 -27.53 22.42
C PRO A 699 -45.52 -27.47 21.76
N VAL A 700 -46.53 -27.84 22.54
CA VAL A 700 -47.96 -27.72 22.23
C VAL A 700 -48.45 -26.33 22.59
N ALA A 701 -48.99 -25.58 21.62
CA ALA A 701 -49.91 -24.48 21.87
C ALA A 701 -50.75 -24.16 20.62
N GLU A 702 -52.01 -24.62 20.58
CA GLU A 702 -53.05 -23.88 19.85
C GLU A 702 -54.44 -24.18 20.43
N ARG A 703 -55.14 -23.11 20.84
CA ARG A 703 -56.54 -23.13 21.26
C ARG A 703 -57.39 -22.38 20.23
N ALA A 704 -58.31 -23.13 19.65
CA ALA A 704 -59.71 -22.81 19.37
C ALA A 704 -60.08 -21.61 18.48
N SER A 705 -60.67 -21.92 17.33
CA SER A 705 -61.93 -21.28 16.91
C SER A 705 -62.89 -22.30 16.26
N HIS A 706 -64.12 -22.33 16.77
CA HIS A 706 -65.34 -22.92 16.19
C HIS A 706 -65.59 -22.38 14.76
N ARG A 707 -66.31 -23.03 13.83
CA ARG A 707 -67.66 -23.60 13.94
C ARG A 707 -68.08 -24.33 12.64
N ALA A 708 -68.77 -25.47 12.83
CA ALA A 708 -69.93 -26.02 12.12
C ALA A 708 -69.89 -26.56 10.67
N GLU A 709 -70.27 -27.86 10.61
CA GLU A 709 -71.17 -28.57 9.67
C GLU A 709 -70.65 -28.82 8.24
N VAL A 710 -70.61 -30.06 7.74
CA VAL A 710 -71.74 -31.00 7.54
C VAL A 710 -71.29 -32.49 7.53
N ALA A 711 -72.20 -33.35 8.02
CA ALA A 711 -72.33 -34.82 7.87
C ALA A 711 -71.77 -35.73 8.98
N GLY A 712 -72.66 -36.14 9.90
CA GLY A 712 -72.50 -37.24 10.84
C GLY A 712 -73.19 -37.00 12.16
#